data_AF-A0A5Q3FCI3-F1
#
_entry.id   AF-A0A5Q3FCI3-F1
#
_cell.length_a   1.000
_cell.length_b   1.000
_cell.length_c   1.000
_cell.angle_alpha   90.00
_cell.angle_beta   90.00
_cell.angle_gamma   90.00
#
_symmetry.space_group_name_H-M   'P 1'
#
loop_
_entity.id
_entity.type
_entity.pdbx_description
1 polymer ?
#
loop_
_entity_poly.entity_id
_entity_poly.type
_entity_poly.pdbx_seq_one_letter_code
_entity_poly.pdbx_strand_id
1 'polypeptide(L)'
;MSTVKPPREFKFVGAFSRKRRRRDGTAPGSIDFVGPTTRSKQAATKPQSEAVAAEPATPPKSADGNSEGRDKSADNTTPPAVEATETGAEAQAPLAATPVIPHENANPFDHDMMMGEGMNSGSDIDWTYSSLMNPFIDTGPSFMAPFDQVNGQLPIYFGPDIPLIQLGDSSSTDNSPENHFIGPQLPNDSDGTAGDFATNAQSQAIEEPVLPLLNSHTAPSNISDTIAQLLTRYDQEFCVMPLTHDFAANPFRFDAETGRGSQLLLHCILALSYKHINRDTGSCAGEAKMHKKKALQMLKDMEGVSQASPIEATFLDAVLILMTLDCATSAHGPWTWYLKRAHKMIQAAEFCNMKKTPRMQARIEMLVWWDVTLALTSRQGCVLSESTIISLFNHDKTSDETFYSVSGCPEALFRHMIRLGSYAREFELISNMTCAKFDMEHVLSVEKEIREWTDPEYGDIPDQLVSDTTGCDIGDVAHYKEDLHHCAEAWRYGLLIYIGRVFKWQRDQPAPSILGFLARKTLNHVTSCRYSSMLQKQLLLPVFLAGCETSDEHLRQAARTYCSWWNERTRYDMFLTANTLLEEVWADEAVDSWWGSMIDQKSRSNLNKMATMDEVFAGYAKRQATLEASTNVLSQGIAWVEGELVPLQSARIPLLDQGFMHSDLTYDVPSVWDGRFFRLDDHLDRLEASCKKMRLRFPIPRDEIKKILVEMVAKSEIKDAFVELIVTRGLKGVRGAKPEELLNNNLYMFVQPYVWVMDPEDQYHGGRAIVARTVRRVPPGSIDPTIKNLQWGDLVRGLFEANDRGATYPFLTDGDANLTEGSGFNVVIIKNGVLYTPDRGVLQGITRKSVIDAARSCGYEIRIEHVPVEAIYQADEILMCTTAGGIMPITTLDDKPVSDGKVGPITKAIWDRYWAMHWEDEFSFKIDY
;
A
#
# COMPACT_ATOMS: atom_id res chain seq x y z
N MET A 1 -59.14 25.49 -23.41
CA MET A 1 -59.49 24.64 -24.58
C MET A 1 -58.73 25.14 -25.80
N SER A 2 -58.41 24.24 -26.75
CA SER A 2 -58.27 24.42 -28.23
C SER A 2 -57.99 25.80 -28.86
N THR A 3 -57.16 25.97 -29.92
CA THR A 3 -56.26 25.05 -30.66
C THR A 3 -55.33 25.83 -31.63
N VAL A 4 -54.15 25.26 -31.87
CA VAL A 4 -53.17 25.46 -32.98
C VAL A 4 -53.71 25.94 -34.35
N LYS A 5 -52.99 26.87 -35.03
CA LYS A 5 -52.50 26.73 -36.44
C LYS A 5 -51.45 27.81 -36.85
N PRO A 6 -50.60 27.58 -37.90
CA PRO A 6 -49.31 28.29 -38.09
C PRO A 6 -49.12 29.06 -39.43
N PRO A 7 -48.01 29.81 -39.54
CA PRO A 7 -47.19 29.95 -40.76
C PRO A 7 -45.68 29.70 -40.48
N ARG A 8 -44.74 29.50 -41.43
CA ARG A 8 -44.73 29.24 -42.89
C ARG A 8 -43.34 28.66 -43.26
N GLU A 9 -43.25 27.68 -44.16
CA GLU A 9 -41.97 27.31 -44.80
C GLU A 9 -41.57 28.32 -45.90
N PHE A 10 -40.27 28.47 -46.17
CA PHE A 10 -39.74 28.96 -47.44
C PHE A 10 -38.92 27.87 -48.13
N LYS A 11 -39.10 27.71 -49.44
CA LYS A 11 -38.32 26.79 -50.29
C LYS A 11 -37.67 27.58 -51.41
N PHE A 12 -36.48 27.13 -51.82
CA PHE A 12 -35.98 27.35 -53.17
C PHE A 12 -35.57 26.02 -53.81
N VAL A 13 -35.48 25.99 -55.14
CA VAL A 13 -35.56 24.77 -55.94
C VAL A 13 -34.31 24.60 -56.80
N GLY A 14 -33.76 23.39 -56.81
CA GLY A 14 -32.80 22.91 -57.80
C GLY A 14 -32.84 21.38 -57.83
N ALA A 15 -33.08 20.79 -59.00
CA ALA A 15 -33.31 19.35 -59.13
C ALA A 15 -32.77 18.80 -60.44
N PHE A 16 -32.19 17.59 -60.39
CA PHE A 16 -32.20 16.64 -61.51
C PHE A 16 -32.25 15.19 -60.98
N SER A 17 -32.54 14.23 -61.86
CA SER A 17 -33.10 12.92 -61.49
C SER A 17 -32.31 11.73 -62.05
N ARG A 18 -32.35 10.58 -61.36
CA ARG A 18 -32.60 9.28 -62.03
C ARG A 18 -33.06 8.13 -61.10
N LYS A 19 -34.35 7.79 -61.27
CA LYS A 19 -35.03 6.49 -61.11
C LYS A 19 -34.22 5.27 -60.60
N ARG A 20 -34.72 4.62 -59.55
CA ARG A 20 -34.83 3.13 -59.47
C ARG A 20 -36.31 2.73 -59.50
N ARG A 21 -36.64 1.50 -59.92
CA ARG A 21 -38.02 0.97 -60.06
C ARG A 21 -38.15 -0.36 -59.31
N ARG A 22 -39.32 -0.61 -58.71
CA ARG A 22 -39.61 -1.76 -57.83
C ARG A 22 -39.36 -3.14 -58.47
N ARG A 23 -39.14 -4.13 -57.60
CA ARG A 23 -40.06 -5.28 -57.49
C ARG A 23 -40.19 -5.74 -56.04
N ASP A 24 -41.39 -6.17 -55.69
CA ASP A 24 -41.82 -6.64 -54.36
C ASP A 24 -41.87 -8.19 -54.36
N GLY A 25 -41.78 -8.88 -53.21
CA GLY A 25 -41.87 -10.36 -53.19
C GLY A 25 -41.53 -11.11 -51.88
N THR A 26 -42.48 -11.14 -50.94
CA THR A 26 -42.80 -12.24 -49.98
C THR A 26 -41.75 -13.32 -49.60
N ALA A 27 -41.34 -13.26 -48.33
CA ALA A 27 -41.29 -14.32 -47.28
C ALA A 27 -42.06 -15.65 -47.47
N PRO A 28 -41.98 -16.64 -46.53
CA PRO A 28 -40.90 -17.05 -45.59
C PRO A 28 -40.60 -18.58 -45.65
N GLY A 29 -39.71 -19.09 -44.79
CA GLY A 29 -39.63 -20.54 -44.53
C GLY A 29 -38.49 -20.99 -43.63
N SER A 30 -38.81 -21.45 -42.41
CA SER A 30 -37.92 -22.21 -41.53
C SER A 30 -37.91 -23.70 -41.90
N ILE A 31 -36.79 -24.40 -41.71
CA ILE A 31 -36.79 -25.70 -41.01
C ILE A 31 -35.39 -26.03 -40.47
N ASP A 32 -35.47 -26.44 -39.22
CA ASP A 32 -34.50 -26.96 -38.27
C ASP A 32 -33.48 -28.04 -38.70
N PHE A 33 -32.38 -28.01 -37.92
CA PHE A 33 -31.73 -29.14 -37.23
C PHE A 33 -30.55 -29.93 -37.85
N VAL A 34 -29.56 -30.11 -36.96
CA VAL A 34 -28.52 -31.14 -36.90
C VAL A 34 -27.61 -31.31 -38.13
N GLY A 35 -26.47 -30.63 -38.03
CA GLY A 35 -25.33 -31.37 -37.48
C GLY A 35 -24.25 -31.83 -38.45
N PRO A 36 -23.23 -32.53 -37.91
CA PRO A 36 -21.88 -32.00 -38.08
C PRO A 36 -20.94 -32.96 -38.83
N THR A 37 -19.64 -32.77 -38.62
CA THR A 37 -18.52 -33.55 -39.18
C THR A 37 -18.18 -33.27 -40.64
N THR A 38 -16.91 -33.35 -41.07
CA THR A 38 -15.62 -33.08 -40.39
C THR A 38 -14.56 -32.96 -41.48
N ARG A 39 -13.50 -32.17 -41.22
CA ARG A 39 -12.17 -32.33 -41.85
C ARG A 39 -12.13 -32.14 -43.39
N SER A 40 -10.96 -32.08 -44.03
CA SER A 40 -9.72 -31.36 -43.70
C SER A 40 -8.77 -31.50 -44.88
N LYS A 41 -7.98 -30.45 -45.20
CA LYS A 41 -6.82 -30.54 -46.12
C LYS A 41 -7.22 -30.93 -47.58
N GLN A 42 -6.39 -30.80 -48.61
CA GLN A 42 -5.09 -30.12 -48.74
C GLN A 42 -4.94 -29.58 -50.18
N ALA A 43 -4.39 -28.37 -50.30
CA ALA A 43 -3.39 -27.89 -51.27
C ALA A 43 -3.40 -28.29 -52.78
N ALA A 44 -2.87 -27.34 -53.58
CA ALA A 44 -1.98 -27.50 -54.75
C ALA A 44 -2.45 -26.94 -56.11
N THR A 45 -1.44 -26.46 -56.86
CA THR A 45 -1.33 -26.30 -58.34
C THR A 45 -2.23 -25.31 -59.12
N LYS A 46 -1.64 -24.13 -59.36
CA LYS A 46 -1.59 -23.32 -60.62
C LYS A 46 -1.44 -24.20 -61.91
N PRO A 47 -1.78 -23.73 -63.15
CA PRO A 47 -1.04 -22.62 -63.82
C PRO A 47 -1.73 -21.78 -64.95
N GLN A 48 -1.00 -20.74 -65.43
CA GLN A 48 -1.01 -20.11 -66.79
C GLN A 48 -2.25 -19.28 -67.27
N SER A 49 -2.17 -18.29 -68.20
CA SER A 49 -1.04 -17.67 -68.97
C SER A 49 -1.34 -16.26 -69.58
N GLU A 50 -0.30 -15.60 -70.16
CA GLU A 50 -0.31 -14.49 -71.19
C GLU A 50 -0.79 -13.06 -70.80
N ALA A 51 -0.57 -11.94 -71.53
CA ALA A 51 0.47 -11.40 -72.48
C ALA A 51 0.13 -9.86 -72.75
N VAL A 52 0.60 -9.02 -73.72
CA VAL A 52 1.36 -9.05 -75.01
C VAL A 52 2.02 -7.66 -75.32
N ALA A 53 3.32 -7.60 -75.74
CA ALA A 53 4.05 -6.55 -76.54
C ALA A 53 4.09 -5.05 -76.09
N ALA A 54 4.97 -4.13 -76.59
CA ALA A 54 5.89 -4.14 -77.76
C ALA A 54 7.22 -3.32 -77.57
N GLU A 55 8.08 -3.29 -78.61
CA GLU A 55 9.51 -2.86 -78.69
C GLU A 55 9.71 -1.58 -79.60
N PRO A 56 10.91 -1.14 -80.11
CA PRO A 56 12.35 -1.46 -79.86
C PRO A 56 13.36 -0.26 -79.80
N ALA A 57 14.62 -0.50 -79.39
CA ALA A 57 15.89 0.08 -79.93
C ALA A 57 17.14 -0.46 -79.19
N THR A 58 18.35 -0.41 -79.81
CA THR A 58 19.57 -1.15 -79.35
C THR A 58 20.87 -0.30 -79.42
N PRO A 59 22.10 -0.90 -79.45
CA PRO A 59 23.00 -1.21 -78.31
C PRO A 59 24.32 -0.37 -78.41
N PRO A 60 25.51 -0.71 -77.84
CA PRO A 60 25.96 -1.77 -76.90
C PRO A 60 26.69 -1.15 -75.67
N LYS A 61 27.78 -1.60 -75.00
CA LYS A 61 28.80 -2.71 -75.01
C LYS A 61 29.45 -2.68 -73.58
N SER A 62 30.16 -3.66 -73.00
CA SER A 62 30.23 -5.14 -73.08
C SER A 62 31.33 -5.67 -72.12
N ALA A 63 31.20 -6.91 -71.63
CA ALA A 63 32.23 -7.77 -70.99
C ALA A 63 32.71 -7.40 -69.57
N ASP A 64 33.11 -8.33 -68.68
CA ASP A 64 32.89 -9.79 -68.46
C ASP A 64 33.44 -10.10 -67.04
N GLY A 65 33.06 -11.14 -66.27
CA GLY A 65 32.04 -12.20 -66.39
C GLY A 65 32.26 -13.31 -65.33
N ASN A 66 31.20 -14.08 -64.99
CA ASN A 66 31.21 -15.38 -64.25
C ASN A 66 31.73 -15.45 -62.78
N SER A 67 31.33 -16.42 -61.94
CA SER A 67 30.12 -17.27 -61.87
C SER A 67 30.09 -18.12 -60.58
N GLU A 68 28.89 -18.33 -60.03
CA GLU A 68 28.39 -19.49 -59.24
C GLU A 68 29.31 -20.38 -58.35
N GLY A 69 28.84 -20.72 -57.15
CA GLY A 69 29.35 -21.86 -56.37
C GLY A 69 28.68 -21.99 -54.98
N ARG A 70 27.96 -23.09 -54.72
CA ARG A 70 27.31 -23.38 -53.43
C ARG A 70 28.06 -24.46 -52.63
N ASP A 71 27.72 -24.47 -51.33
CA ASP A 71 27.40 -25.66 -50.52
C ASP A 71 28.44 -26.22 -49.53
N LYS A 72 27.89 -26.68 -48.38
CA LYS A 72 28.38 -27.76 -47.49
C LYS A 72 29.49 -27.54 -46.43
N SER A 73 28.99 -27.21 -45.23
CA SER A 73 28.93 -28.11 -44.04
C SER A 73 30.19 -28.56 -43.28
N ALA A 74 30.01 -28.59 -41.95
CA ALA A 74 30.65 -29.49 -40.98
C ALA A 74 32.17 -29.29 -40.71
N ASP A 75 32.74 -29.72 -39.57
CA ASP A 75 32.31 -29.87 -38.16
C ASP A 75 33.61 -30.23 -37.36
N ASN A 76 33.52 -30.44 -36.04
CA ASN A 76 34.50 -31.14 -35.19
C ASN A 76 35.90 -30.51 -34.93
N THR A 77 35.95 -29.75 -33.83
CA THR A 77 36.69 -30.09 -32.58
C THR A 77 38.19 -30.51 -32.59
N THR A 78 39.04 -29.59 -32.08
CA THR A 78 40.08 -29.82 -31.02
C THR A 78 41.31 -30.72 -31.33
N PRO A 79 42.29 -30.89 -30.40
CA PRO A 79 43.22 -29.93 -29.75
C PRO A 79 44.70 -30.43 -29.99
N PRO A 80 45.74 -30.32 -29.10
CA PRO A 80 45.99 -29.51 -27.90
C PRO A 80 47.37 -28.77 -27.89
N ALA A 81 47.76 -28.25 -26.72
CA ALA A 81 49.00 -27.52 -26.41
C ALA A 81 50.24 -28.39 -26.13
N VAL A 82 51.42 -27.75 -25.95
CA VAL A 82 52.55 -28.15 -25.08
C VAL A 82 53.24 -26.88 -24.52
N GLU A 83 53.84 -26.99 -23.32
CA GLU A 83 54.47 -25.92 -22.53
C GLU A 83 56.01 -25.83 -22.69
N ALA A 84 56.61 -24.69 -22.25
CA ALA A 84 57.98 -24.54 -21.73
C ALA A 84 58.22 -23.06 -21.33
N THR A 85 58.94 -22.60 -20.29
CA THR A 85 59.37 -23.02 -18.93
C THR A 85 60.62 -22.16 -18.59
N GLU A 86 60.70 -21.59 -17.37
CA GLU A 86 61.94 -21.10 -16.69
C GLU A 86 62.72 -19.90 -17.33
N THR A 87 63.69 -19.22 -16.70
CA THR A 87 63.96 -18.72 -15.30
C THR A 87 64.99 -17.56 -15.40
N GLY A 88 65.30 -16.81 -14.32
CA GLY A 88 66.51 -15.97 -14.22
C GLY A 88 66.36 -14.64 -13.46
N ALA A 89 67.42 -14.13 -12.83
CA ALA A 89 67.37 -12.96 -11.93
C ALA A 89 68.68 -12.13 -11.83
N GLU A 90 68.56 -11.00 -11.11
CA GLU A 90 69.60 -10.19 -10.42
C GLU A 90 70.53 -9.17 -11.16
N ALA A 91 70.58 -7.96 -10.58
CA ALA A 91 71.79 -7.21 -10.13
C ALA A 91 72.10 -5.78 -10.70
N GLN A 92 72.14 -4.82 -9.76
CA GLN A 92 73.06 -3.64 -9.63
C GLN A 92 72.82 -2.30 -10.41
N ALA A 93 73.38 -1.22 -9.83
CA ALA A 93 73.28 0.22 -10.21
C ALA A 93 74.69 0.80 -10.57
N PRO A 94 75.06 2.13 -10.63
CA PRO A 94 74.71 3.24 -9.69
C PRO A 94 74.78 4.76 -10.19
N LEU A 95 74.50 5.71 -9.26
CA LEU A 95 75.06 7.08 -9.04
C LEU A 95 75.01 8.24 -10.09
N ALA A 96 74.45 9.43 -9.72
CA ALA A 96 75.21 10.65 -9.29
C ALA A 96 74.52 12.07 -9.40
N ALA A 97 74.71 12.91 -8.36
CA ALA A 97 74.86 14.40 -8.33
C ALA A 97 73.69 15.43 -8.48
N THR A 98 73.87 16.60 -7.81
CA THR A 98 73.04 17.85 -7.77
C THR A 98 73.93 19.11 -7.97
N PRO A 99 73.39 20.34 -8.25
CA PRO A 99 73.03 21.38 -7.23
C PRO A 99 71.75 22.19 -7.62
N VAL A 100 71.24 23.30 -7.03
CA VAL A 100 71.77 24.55 -6.40
C VAL A 100 70.73 25.18 -5.41
N ILE A 101 71.15 26.04 -4.46
CA ILE A 101 70.31 26.93 -3.60
C ILE A 101 70.83 28.39 -3.68
N PRO A 102 70.05 29.45 -3.36
CA PRO A 102 69.74 29.95 -1.97
C PRO A 102 68.24 30.33 -1.82
N HIS A 103 67.64 30.98 -0.80
CA HIS A 103 67.93 31.78 0.43
C HIS A 103 66.74 31.55 1.43
N GLU A 104 66.70 31.90 2.73
CA GLU A 104 67.67 32.05 3.85
C GLU A 104 66.90 32.35 5.18
N ASN A 105 67.44 32.01 6.37
CA ASN A 105 67.03 32.47 7.73
C ASN A 105 65.62 32.10 8.29
N ALA A 106 65.40 31.78 9.57
CA ALA A 106 66.27 31.46 10.72
C ALA A 106 65.50 30.64 11.81
N ASN A 107 66.20 30.17 12.86
CA ASN A 107 65.74 29.33 14.01
C ASN A 107 66.04 30.10 15.35
N PRO A 108 65.90 29.59 16.61
CA PRO A 108 65.34 28.35 17.18
C PRO A 108 64.48 28.58 18.48
N PHE A 109 64.49 27.61 19.44
CA PHE A 109 63.95 27.57 20.84
C PHE A 109 62.48 27.11 21.04
N ASP A 110 62.10 26.28 22.03
CA ASP A 110 62.91 25.29 22.80
C ASP A 110 62.07 24.20 23.53
N HIS A 111 62.75 23.10 23.89
CA HIS A 111 62.53 22.07 24.94
C HIS A 111 61.14 21.63 25.53
N ASP A 112 61.04 20.28 25.63
CA ASP A 112 60.61 19.45 26.78
C ASP A 112 59.22 18.80 26.95
N MET A 113 59.27 17.66 27.67
CA MET A 113 58.27 16.61 27.88
C MET A 113 57.12 17.00 28.82
N MET A 114 55.96 16.35 28.69
CA MET A 114 55.42 15.45 29.73
C MET A 114 54.27 14.55 29.26
N MET A 115 53.99 13.52 30.07
CA MET A 115 53.01 12.43 29.87
C MET A 115 51.55 12.93 29.85
N GLY A 116 50.66 12.26 29.07
CA GLY A 116 49.21 12.48 29.12
C GLY A 116 48.41 11.46 28.28
N GLU A 117 47.40 10.84 28.89
CA GLU A 117 46.62 9.71 28.34
C GLU A 117 45.55 10.14 27.30
N GLY A 118 45.16 9.25 26.36
CA GLY A 118 43.96 9.43 25.54
C GLY A 118 43.95 8.71 24.17
N MET A 119 43.23 7.59 24.08
CA MET A 119 42.85 6.96 22.80
C MET A 119 41.77 7.79 22.06
N ASN A 120 41.54 7.72 20.74
CA ASN A 120 42.23 6.97 19.67
C ASN A 120 42.02 7.68 18.31
N SER A 121 42.90 7.43 17.34
CA SER A 121 42.58 7.56 15.90
C SER A 121 41.61 6.43 15.46
N GLY A 122 40.85 6.51 14.36
CA GLY A 122 40.87 7.47 13.25
C GLY A 122 41.40 6.80 11.97
N SER A 123 40.66 6.89 10.85
CA SER A 123 40.92 6.24 9.54
C SER A 123 40.93 4.68 9.53
N ASP A 124 40.47 3.97 8.48
CA ASP A 124 39.91 4.43 7.20
C ASP A 124 38.95 3.42 6.54
N ILE A 125 38.07 3.94 5.67
CA ILE A 125 37.43 3.33 4.48
C ILE A 125 36.80 1.92 4.59
N ASP A 126 35.48 1.85 4.34
CA ASP A 126 34.92 0.86 3.40
C ASP A 126 33.71 1.45 2.64
N TRP A 127 33.29 0.80 1.54
CA TRP A 127 32.29 1.28 0.59
C TRP A 127 30.96 0.53 0.70
N THR A 128 29.82 1.23 0.81
CA THR A 128 28.57 0.85 0.11
C THR A 128 27.56 2.01 0.06
N TYR A 129 26.54 1.86 -0.80
CA TYR A 129 25.64 2.93 -1.23
C TYR A 129 24.28 2.97 -0.51
N SER A 130 23.69 4.17 -0.52
CA SER A 130 22.25 4.49 -0.62
C SER A 130 21.64 5.25 0.57
N SER A 131 21.18 6.48 0.31
CA SER A 131 20.52 7.34 1.30
C SER A 131 19.26 7.98 0.72
N LEU A 132 18.10 7.40 1.05
CA LEU A 132 16.76 7.93 0.86
C LEU A 132 15.93 7.44 2.07
N MET A 133 15.13 8.22 2.80
CA MET A 133 14.70 9.63 2.64
C MET A 133 14.32 10.19 4.03
N ASN A 134 14.43 11.50 4.25
CA ASN A 134 13.77 12.18 5.37
C ASN A 134 13.32 13.61 5.01
N PRO A 135 12.00 13.89 4.94
CA PRO A 135 11.44 15.24 4.86
C PRO A 135 10.65 15.60 6.15
N PHE A 136 10.67 16.80 6.72
CA PHE A 136 11.10 18.13 6.24
C PHE A 136 11.72 18.94 7.40
N ILE A 137 12.48 20.00 7.07
CA ILE A 137 12.24 21.42 7.47
C ILE A 137 13.34 22.30 6.85
N ASP A 138 12.97 23.51 6.42
CA ASP A 138 13.88 24.55 5.94
C ASP A 138 13.94 25.67 6.97
N THR A 139 15.13 26.05 7.46
CA THR A 139 15.45 27.43 7.87
C THR A 139 16.93 27.66 8.20
N GLY A 140 17.68 28.25 7.25
CA GLY A 140 18.88 29.07 7.52
C GLY A 140 20.23 28.35 7.71
N PRO A 141 21.35 29.11 7.85
CA PRO A 141 21.43 30.57 8.00
C PRO A 141 21.94 31.31 6.75
N SER A 142 21.61 32.60 6.66
CA SER A 142 22.22 33.52 5.68
C SER A 142 23.64 33.91 6.11
N PHE A 143 24.64 33.68 5.25
CA PHE A 143 25.93 34.37 5.36
C PHE A 143 25.92 35.63 4.49
N MET A 144 26.21 36.78 5.10
CA MET A 144 26.44 38.04 4.41
C MET A 144 27.74 38.67 4.94
N ALA A 145 28.52 39.27 4.05
CA ALA A 145 29.69 40.05 4.39
C ALA A 145 29.96 41.10 3.29
N PRO A 146 30.57 42.25 3.63
CA PRO A 146 30.29 43.07 4.81
C PRO A 146 30.01 44.53 4.41
N PHE A 147 29.23 45.27 5.22
CA PHE A 147 29.17 46.73 5.15
C PHE A 147 28.82 47.35 6.52
N ASP A 148 29.03 48.65 6.64
CA ASP A 148 29.41 49.32 7.90
C ASP A 148 28.30 49.68 8.90
N GLN A 149 28.81 50.10 10.07
CA GLN A 149 28.13 50.64 11.25
C GLN A 149 27.12 51.78 10.95
N VAL A 150 26.11 51.94 11.83
CA VAL A 150 25.95 53.14 12.69
C VAL A 150 24.71 53.02 13.63
N ASN A 151 24.80 53.70 14.78
CA ASN A 151 23.84 53.75 15.90
C ASN A 151 22.41 54.24 15.56
N GLY A 152 21.39 53.90 16.39
CA GLY A 152 20.07 54.55 16.31
C GLY A 152 19.02 54.15 17.37
N GLN A 153 18.78 55.02 18.35
CA GLN A 153 17.88 54.89 19.52
C GLN A 153 16.36 54.80 19.25
N LEU A 154 15.61 54.19 20.20
CA LEU A 154 14.19 54.51 20.53
C LEU A 154 14.06 55.97 21.03
N PRO A 155 12.94 56.74 20.87
CA PRO A 155 11.66 56.40 21.54
C PRO A 155 10.30 57.00 21.03
N ILE A 156 9.19 56.41 21.52
CA ILE A 156 7.92 57.01 22.07
C ILE A 156 7.35 58.36 21.51
N TYR A 157 6.06 58.40 21.10
CA TYR A 157 4.99 59.27 21.70
C TYR A 157 3.54 58.94 21.23
N PHE A 158 2.53 59.66 21.77
CA PHE A 158 1.08 59.35 21.80
C PHE A 158 0.20 60.05 20.72
N GLY A 159 -1.09 59.67 20.63
CA GLY A 159 -2.16 60.33 19.82
C GLY A 159 -2.71 61.66 20.41
N PRO A 160 -3.83 62.24 19.91
CA PRO A 160 -5.20 61.68 20.15
C PRO A 160 -6.28 62.00 19.06
N ASP A 161 -7.56 61.62 19.28
CA ASP A 161 -8.76 62.53 19.31
C ASP A 161 -10.13 61.81 19.35
N ILE A 162 -11.19 62.46 19.91
CA ILE A 162 -12.55 61.90 20.18
C ILE A 162 -13.66 63.00 20.11
N PRO A 163 -14.83 62.77 19.47
CA PRO A 163 -16.17 62.90 20.13
C PRO A 163 -17.21 61.84 19.64
N LEU A 164 -18.19 61.25 20.36
CA LEU A 164 -18.81 61.30 21.70
C LEU A 164 -20.07 62.20 21.95
N ILE A 165 -21.00 61.67 22.78
CA ILE A 165 -22.17 62.26 23.52
C ILE A 165 -23.54 62.46 22.80
N GLN A 166 -24.53 61.60 23.13
CA GLN A 166 -25.88 61.85 23.77
C GLN A 166 -26.75 60.55 23.66
N LEU A 167 -27.25 59.93 24.75
CA LEU A 167 -28.42 60.22 25.63
C LEU A 167 -29.79 60.10 24.92
N GLY A 168 -30.85 59.42 25.43
CA GLY A 168 -31.07 58.63 26.66
C GLY A 168 -32.51 58.04 26.75
N ASP A 169 -32.90 57.47 27.91
CA ASP A 169 -34.27 57.00 28.34
C ASP A 169 -34.94 55.83 27.57
N SER A 170 -35.91 55.03 28.08
CA SER A 170 -36.33 54.51 29.42
C SER A 170 -37.27 53.27 29.15
N SER A 171 -37.67 52.33 30.04
CA SER A 171 -38.31 52.45 31.37
C SER A 171 -38.47 51.09 32.14
N SER A 172 -38.77 51.19 33.45
CA SER A 172 -39.36 50.25 34.47
C SER A 172 -40.00 48.89 34.05
N THR A 173 -40.13 47.83 34.89
CA THR A 173 -40.26 47.62 36.37
C THR A 173 -39.54 46.31 36.81
N ASP A 174 -39.01 46.04 38.01
CA ASP A 174 -39.19 46.44 39.43
C ASP A 174 -39.91 45.38 40.34
N ASN A 175 -39.51 45.32 41.62
CA ASN A 175 -39.91 44.48 42.77
C ASN A 175 -39.18 43.13 43.05
N SER A 176 -38.67 43.03 44.29
CA SER A 176 -38.38 41.80 45.06
C SER A 176 -39.44 41.62 46.16
N PRO A 177 -39.59 40.43 46.81
CA PRO A 177 -38.98 40.27 48.15
C PRO A 177 -38.65 38.82 48.63
N GLU A 178 -37.73 38.76 49.60
CA GLU A 178 -37.65 37.94 50.84
C GLU A 178 -37.95 36.41 50.95
N ASN A 179 -37.44 35.84 52.06
CA ASN A 179 -37.47 34.44 52.47
C ASN A 179 -38.87 33.91 52.88
N HIS A 180 -39.07 32.58 52.92
CA HIS A 180 -39.28 31.88 54.21
C HIS A 180 -39.24 30.33 54.16
N PHE A 181 -38.99 29.77 55.34
CA PHE A 181 -39.10 28.36 55.78
C PHE A 181 -40.35 27.60 55.30
N ILE A 182 -40.25 26.25 55.20
CA ILE A 182 -40.98 25.28 56.05
C ILE A 182 -40.47 23.82 55.81
N GLY A 183 -40.50 22.96 56.84
CA GLY A 183 -40.19 21.51 56.76
C GLY A 183 -41.43 20.67 56.36
N PRO A 184 -41.59 19.37 56.76
CA PRO A 184 -41.09 18.80 58.02
C PRO A 184 -40.74 17.27 58.00
N GLN A 185 -40.57 16.72 59.21
CA GLN A 185 -40.73 15.30 59.62
C GLN A 185 -39.70 14.24 59.14
N LEU A 186 -38.68 14.05 59.99
CA LEU A 186 -38.39 12.75 60.61
C LEU A 186 -39.67 12.19 61.29
N PRO A 187 -39.85 10.85 61.39
CA PRO A 187 -39.18 10.11 62.47
C PRO A 187 -38.73 8.65 62.14
N ASN A 188 -37.63 8.26 62.79
CA ASN A 188 -37.46 7.02 63.58
C ASN A 188 -37.58 5.63 62.89
N ASP A 189 -36.99 4.55 63.41
CA ASP A 189 -36.14 4.42 64.62
C ASP A 189 -35.01 3.37 64.43
N SER A 190 -34.26 3.21 65.53
CA SER A 190 -33.32 2.16 65.95
C SER A 190 -33.48 0.72 65.37
N ASP A 191 -32.54 -0.22 65.51
CA ASP A 191 -31.50 -0.43 66.54
C ASP A 191 -30.31 -1.27 65.98
N GLY A 192 -29.27 -1.51 66.79
CA GLY A 192 -28.52 -2.78 66.67
C GLY A 192 -27.01 -2.72 66.39
N THR A 193 -26.25 -2.36 67.42
CA THR A 193 -24.95 -2.95 67.79
C THR A 193 -24.83 -4.47 67.51
N ALA A 194 -23.66 -5.11 67.36
CA ALA A 194 -22.24 -4.72 67.18
C ALA A 194 -21.41 -6.04 67.04
N GLY A 195 -20.09 -5.95 66.85
CA GLY A 195 -19.17 -7.05 67.22
C GLY A 195 -18.32 -7.67 66.11
N ASP A 196 -17.07 -7.22 66.04
CA ASP A 196 -15.87 -8.03 66.28
C ASP A 196 -15.53 -9.30 65.48
N PHE A 197 -14.40 -9.18 64.79
CA PHE A 197 -13.29 -10.13 64.69
C PHE A 197 -13.41 -11.49 63.94
N ALA A 198 -12.57 -11.54 62.89
CA ALA A 198 -11.58 -12.58 62.61
C ALA A 198 -11.97 -13.84 61.79
N THR A 199 -11.19 -14.01 60.71
CA THR A 199 -10.65 -15.27 60.18
C THR A 199 -11.56 -16.49 60.05
N ASN A 200 -11.81 -16.90 58.81
CA ASN A 200 -10.98 -17.98 58.25
C ASN A 200 -11.05 -18.00 56.72
N ALA A 201 -9.93 -18.37 56.09
CA ALA A 201 -9.93 -18.86 54.72
C ALA A 201 -10.20 -20.37 54.73
N GLN A 202 -11.09 -20.84 53.86
CA GLN A 202 -11.14 -22.24 53.44
C GLN A 202 -11.33 -22.27 51.93
N SER A 203 -10.37 -22.87 51.23
CA SER A 203 -10.47 -23.12 49.79
C SER A 203 -11.58 -24.13 49.53
N GLN A 204 -12.45 -23.84 48.55
CA GLN A 204 -13.24 -24.86 47.86
C GLN A 204 -12.97 -24.76 46.36
N ALA A 205 -13.10 -25.91 45.69
CA ALA A 205 -12.61 -26.10 44.33
C ALA A 205 -13.46 -25.41 43.27
N ILE A 206 -12.91 -25.36 42.06
CA ILE A 206 -13.55 -24.80 40.86
C ILE A 206 -14.82 -25.61 40.52
N GLU A 207 -15.98 -24.95 40.55
CA GLU A 207 -17.07 -25.27 39.64
C GLU A 207 -16.97 -24.34 38.42
N GLU A 208 -17.30 -24.87 37.23
CA GLU A 208 -17.26 -24.09 35.99
C GLU A 208 -18.33 -22.98 36.01
N PRO A 209 -17.99 -21.74 35.62
CA PRO A 209 -19.01 -20.75 35.31
C PRO A 209 -19.69 -21.10 33.98
N VAL A 210 -20.67 -22.02 34.05
CA VAL A 210 -21.64 -22.25 32.97
C VAL A 210 -22.47 -20.98 32.82
N LEU A 211 -21.95 -20.03 32.03
CA LEU A 211 -22.60 -18.77 31.73
C LEU A 211 -23.99 -19.05 31.14
N PRO A 212 -25.07 -18.45 31.67
CA PRO A 212 -26.41 -18.70 31.16
C PRO A 212 -26.52 -18.35 29.68
N LEU A 213 -27.02 -19.30 28.88
CA LEU A 213 -27.52 -19.01 27.54
C LEU A 213 -28.56 -17.88 27.64
N LEU A 214 -28.28 -16.74 27.00
CA LEU A 214 -29.06 -15.50 27.06
C LEU A 214 -30.37 -15.59 26.25
N ASN A 215 -31.21 -16.58 26.60
CA ASN A 215 -32.58 -16.73 26.12
C ASN A 215 -33.52 -15.72 26.82
N SER A 216 -33.32 -14.42 26.54
CA SER A 216 -34.23 -13.35 26.96
C SER A 216 -34.71 -12.55 25.75
N HIS A 217 -35.95 -12.81 25.32
CA HIS A 217 -36.63 -12.05 24.25
C HIS A 217 -37.07 -10.66 24.73
N THR A 218 -36.12 -9.78 24.99
CA THR A 218 -36.34 -8.36 25.30
C THR A 218 -35.33 -7.51 24.54
N ALA A 219 -35.81 -6.74 23.56
CA ALA A 219 -34.95 -5.82 22.81
C ALA A 219 -34.48 -4.66 23.72
N PRO A 220 -33.19 -4.28 23.71
CA PRO A 220 -32.70 -3.15 24.48
C PRO A 220 -33.32 -1.84 23.97
N SER A 221 -33.82 -1.02 24.89
CA SER A 221 -34.60 0.19 24.57
C SER A 221 -33.75 1.42 24.23
N ASN A 222 -32.42 1.34 24.31
CA ASN A 222 -31.52 2.46 24.08
C ASN A 222 -30.15 2.02 23.53
N ILE A 223 -29.59 2.82 22.61
CA ILE A 223 -28.30 2.54 21.96
C ILE A 223 -27.14 2.68 22.96
N SER A 224 -27.24 3.63 23.90
CA SER A 224 -26.20 3.87 24.90
C SER A 224 -25.97 2.67 25.82
N ASP A 225 -27.04 2.01 26.25
CA ASP A 225 -26.97 0.86 27.17
C ASP A 225 -26.34 -0.36 26.47
N THR A 226 -26.59 -0.50 25.16
CA THR A 226 -25.95 -1.51 24.31
C THR A 226 -24.44 -1.27 24.23
N ILE A 227 -24.01 -0.03 23.99
CA ILE A 227 -22.57 0.31 23.92
C ILE A 227 -21.88 0.11 25.28
N ALA A 228 -22.53 0.47 26.40
CA ALA A 228 -21.97 0.25 27.72
C ALA A 228 -21.70 -1.24 28.01
N GLN A 229 -22.65 -2.13 27.67
CA GLN A 229 -22.49 -3.57 27.81
C GLN A 229 -21.35 -4.13 26.92
N LEU A 230 -21.20 -3.61 25.69
CA LEU A 230 -20.11 -3.97 24.80
C LEU A 230 -18.74 -3.60 25.36
N LEU A 231 -18.60 -2.41 25.96
CA LEU A 231 -17.35 -1.96 26.58
C LEU A 231 -16.98 -2.79 27.81
N THR A 232 -17.95 -3.15 28.65
CA THR A 232 -17.73 -4.07 29.78
C THR A 232 -17.26 -5.44 29.30
N ARG A 233 -17.92 -6.02 28.29
CA ARG A 233 -17.52 -7.32 27.71
C ARG A 233 -16.13 -7.24 27.07
N TYR A 234 -15.78 -6.12 26.42
CA TYR A 234 -14.45 -5.90 25.87
C TYR A 234 -13.35 -5.95 26.94
N ASP A 235 -13.51 -5.20 28.03
CA ASP A 235 -12.47 -5.09 29.07
C ASP A 235 -12.38 -6.35 29.96
N GLN A 236 -13.47 -7.12 30.09
CA GLN A 236 -13.47 -8.37 30.84
C GLN A 236 -13.03 -9.59 30.01
N GLU A 237 -13.43 -9.67 28.74
CA GLU A 237 -13.32 -10.90 27.94
C GLU A 237 -12.40 -10.75 26.72
N PHE A 238 -12.42 -9.61 26.01
CA PHE A 238 -11.74 -9.51 24.70
C PHE A 238 -10.31 -8.96 24.78
N CYS A 239 -10.04 -8.00 25.66
CA CYS A 239 -8.72 -7.37 25.78
C CYS A 239 -7.64 -8.31 26.38
N VAL A 240 -8.04 -9.41 27.03
CA VAL A 240 -7.15 -10.41 27.63
C VAL A 240 -6.74 -11.53 26.66
N MET A 241 -7.47 -11.73 25.56
CA MET A 241 -7.22 -12.83 24.62
C MET A 241 -5.87 -12.78 23.90
N PRO A 242 -5.25 -11.60 23.59
CA PRO A 242 -3.91 -11.56 22.98
C PRO A 242 -2.75 -11.98 23.91
N LEU A 243 -2.89 -11.80 25.22
CA LEU A 243 -1.77 -11.83 26.17
C LEU A 243 -1.54 -13.21 26.79
N THR A 244 -0.30 -13.52 27.16
CA THR A 244 0.08 -14.82 27.77
C THR A 244 -0.72 -15.12 29.04
N HIS A 245 -0.98 -14.08 29.84
CA HIS A 245 -2.00 -14.02 30.88
C HIS A 245 -2.47 -12.56 31.03
N ASP A 246 -3.49 -12.28 31.84
CA ASP A 246 -3.89 -10.90 32.14
C ASP A 246 -3.14 -10.35 33.36
N PHE A 247 -2.72 -9.09 33.28
CA PHE A 247 -1.89 -8.42 34.28
C PHE A 247 -2.21 -6.93 34.37
N ALA A 248 -1.74 -6.26 35.43
CA ALA A 248 -2.13 -4.88 35.74
C ALA A 248 -1.77 -3.88 34.61
N ALA A 249 -0.62 -4.07 33.97
CA ALA A 249 -0.17 -3.25 32.84
C ALA A 249 -0.69 -3.69 31.45
N ASN A 250 -1.73 -4.54 31.36
CA ASN A 250 -2.33 -5.00 30.10
C ASN A 250 -2.51 -3.85 29.08
N PRO A 251 -1.82 -3.88 27.92
CA PRO A 251 -1.80 -2.76 26.99
C PRO A 251 -3.14 -2.53 26.26
N PHE A 252 -4.03 -3.52 26.21
CA PHE A 252 -5.31 -3.46 25.48
C PHE A 252 -6.50 -2.94 26.30
N ARG A 253 -6.39 -2.85 27.65
CA ARG A 253 -7.49 -2.42 28.53
C ARG A 253 -7.99 -1.02 28.21
N PHE A 254 -9.30 -0.78 28.26
CA PHE A 254 -9.83 0.57 28.00
C PHE A 254 -9.78 1.43 29.26
N ASP A 255 -8.82 2.36 29.33
CA ASP A 255 -8.82 3.37 30.38
C ASP A 255 -9.92 4.40 30.13
N ALA A 256 -10.94 4.40 31.00
CA ALA A 256 -12.06 5.32 30.93
C ALA A 256 -11.74 6.76 31.39
N GLU A 257 -10.59 7.02 32.01
CA GLU A 257 -10.18 8.38 32.40
C GLU A 257 -9.47 9.09 31.24
N THR A 258 -8.43 8.51 30.63
CA THR A 258 -7.86 9.07 29.37
C THR A 258 -8.78 8.87 28.16
N GLY A 259 -9.65 7.85 28.18
CA GLY A 259 -10.55 7.50 27.08
C GLY A 259 -11.78 8.40 26.88
N ARG A 260 -12.01 9.41 27.74
CA ARG A 260 -13.14 10.37 27.62
C ARG A 260 -12.96 11.36 26.44
N GLY A 261 -12.93 10.85 25.21
CA GLY A 261 -12.99 11.66 23.99
C GLY A 261 -12.61 10.96 22.68
N SER A 262 -11.87 9.85 22.72
CA SER A 262 -11.33 9.22 21.50
C SER A 262 -12.38 8.43 20.71
N GLN A 263 -12.92 9.07 19.66
CA GLN A 263 -13.76 8.40 18.65
C GLN A 263 -13.00 7.31 17.88
N LEU A 264 -11.67 7.44 17.72
CA LEU A 264 -10.84 6.40 17.09
C LEU A 264 -10.87 5.11 17.93
N LEU A 265 -10.56 5.19 19.23
CA LEU A 265 -10.57 4.01 20.11
C LEU A 265 -11.95 3.40 20.22
N LEU A 266 -13.00 4.22 20.34
CA LEU A 266 -14.38 3.73 20.33
C LEU A 266 -14.71 2.95 19.05
N HIS A 267 -14.24 3.42 17.88
CA HIS A 267 -14.41 2.67 16.63
C HIS A 267 -13.55 1.40 16.57
N CYS A 268 -12.31 1.39 17.07
CA CYS A 268 -11.48 0.18 17.15
C CYS A 268 -12.11 -0.89 18.06
N ILE A 269 -12.48 -0.51 19.29
CA ILE A 269 -13.05 -1.41 20.30
C ILE A 269 -14.38 -1.99 19.85
N LEU A 270 -15.27 -1.16 19.28
CA LEU A 270 -16.54 -1.64 18.75
C LEU A 270 -16.34 -2.56 17.53
N ALA A 271 -15.36 -2.30 16.65
CA ALA A 271 -15.08 -3.17 15.52
C ALA A 271 -14.63 -4.58 15.96
N LEU A 272 -13.73 -4.66 16.96
CA LEU A 272 -13.29 -5.93 17.55
C LEU A 272 -14.43 -6.65 18.30
N SER A 273 -15.20 -5.89 19.09
CA SER A 273 -16.34 -6.44 19.84
C SER A 273 -17.44 -6.99 18.93
N TYR A 274 -17.79 -6.28 17.85
CA TYR A 274 -18.75 -6.77 16.86
C TYR A 274 -18.20 -7.94 16.02
N LYS A 275 -16.89 -8.03 15.75
CA LYS A 275 -16.29 -9.21 15.11
C LYS A 275 -16.40 -10.46 16.00
N HIS A 276 -16.17 -10.34 17.31
CA HIS A 276 -16.39 -11.45 18.25
C HIS A 276 -17.86 -11.82 18.37
N ILE A 277 -18.76 -10.86 18.55
CA ILE A 277 -20.20 -11.13 18.63
C ILE A 277 -20.73 -11.75 17.34
N ASN A 278 -20.31 -11.29 16.16
CA ASN A 278 -20.71 -11.91 14.89
C ASN A 278 -20.22 -13.36 14.75
N ARG A 279 -19.17 -13.77 15.45
CA ARG A 279 -18.77 -15.19 15.53
C ARG A 279 -19.69 -15.97 16.50
N ASP A 280 -20.07 -15.37 17.62
CA ASP A 280 -20.98 -15.95 18.61
C ASP A 280 -22.43 -16.07 18.07
N THR A 281 -22.92 -15.12 17.26
CA THR A 281 -24.35 -14.97 16.87
C THR A 281 -24.65 -15.06 15.37
N GLY A 282 -23.64 -14.94 14.50
CA GLY A 282 -23.85 -14.79 13.06
C GLY A 282 -24.44 -13.42 12.63
N SER A 283 -24.50 -12.43 13.52
CA SER A 283 -25.04 -11.08 13.27
C SER A 283 -24.05 -9.96 13.62
N CYS A 284 -24.24 -8.77 13.02
CA CYS A 284 -23.40 -7.58 13.17
C CYS A 284 -22.09 -7.50 12.31
N ALA A 285 -21.96 -8.32 11.26
CA ALA A 285 -20.83 -8.23 10.31
C ALA A 285 -20.72 -6.86 9.61
N GLY A 286 -21.84 -6.20 9.31
CA GLY A 286 -21.87 -4.89 8.68
C GLY A 286 -21.32 -3.80 9.60
N GLU A 287 -21.67 -3.88 10.88
CA GLU A 287 -21.28 -2.99 11.97
C GLU A 287 -19.78 -3.14 12.26
N ALA A 288 -19.26 -4.37 12.31
CA ALA A 288 -17.83 -4.64 12.39
C ALA A 288 -17.05 -3.99 11.21
N LYS A 289 -17.49 -4.20 9.96
CA LYS A 289 -16.83 -3.58 8.78
C LYS A 289 -16.98 -2.05 8.78
N MET A 290 -18.13 -1.51 9.20
CA MET A 290 -18.36 -0.07 9.32
C MET A 290 -17.43 0.57 10.36
N HIS A 291 -17.34 0.01 11.56
CA HIS A 291 -16.50 0.55 12.63
C HIS A 291 -15.02 0.42 12.28
N LYS A 292 -14.58 -0.70 11.67
CA LYS A 292 -13.23 -0.85 11.13
C LYS A 292 -12.91 0.20 10.06
N LYS A 293 -13.83 0.45 9.12
CA LYS A 293 -13.63 1.48 8.08
C LYS A 293 -13.51 2.89 8.68
N LYS A 294 -14.33 3.24 9.67
CA LYS A 294 -14.25 4.53 10.38
C LYS A 294 -12.93 4.67 11.13
N ALA A 295 -12.52 3.65 11.89
CA ALA A 295 -11.23 3.64 12.59
C ALA A 295 -10.04 3.81 11.62
N LEU A 296 -9.99 3.05 10.53
CA LEU A 296 -8.93 3.15 9.52
C LEU A 296 -8.91 4.50 8.80
N GLN A 297 -10.07 5.13 8.56
CA GLN A 297 -10.12 6.48 8.00
C GLN A 297 -9.54 7.48 9.01
N MET A 298 -10.01 7.49 10.26
CA MET A 298 -9.51 8.40 11.29
C MET A 298 -8.01 8.22 11.57
N LEU A 299 -7.50 6.99 11.50
CA LEU A 299 -6.08 6.69 11.66
C LEU A 299 -5.22 7.21 10.48
N LYS A 300 -5.79 7.30 9.27
CA LYS A 300 -5.16 7.98 8.12
C LYS A 300 -5.25 9.51 8.25
N ASP A 301 -6.38 10.03 8.70
CA ASP A 301 -6.62 11.47 8.84
C ASP A 301 -5.68 12.13 9.86
N MET A 302 -5.11 11.34 10.79
CA MET A 302 -4.08 11.79 11.74
C MET A 302 -2.65 11.89 11.15
N GLU A 303 -2.40 11.42 9.92
CA GLU A 303 -1.08 11.53 9.25
C GLU A 303 -0.78 12.97 8.77
N GLY A 304 -0.68 13.90 9.72
CA GLY A 304 -0.33 15.31 9.50
C GLY A 304 -0.36 16.21 10.74
N VAL A 305 -0.89 15.74 11.88
CA VAL A 305 -1.02 16.57 13.10
C VAL A 305 0.20 16.43 14.00
N SER A 306 1.16 17.35 13.86
CA SER A 306 2.36 17.41 14.70
C SER A 306 2.14 18.29 15.95
N GLN A 307 1.55 17.71 16.99
CA GLN A 307 1.57 18.23 18.37
C GLN A 307 1.64 17.06 19.36
N ALA A 308 2.48 17.19 20.40
CA ALA A 308 2.67 16.17 21.44
C ALA A 308 1.61 16.26 22.57
N SER A 309 1.46 15.17 23.32
CA SER A 309 0.42 14.93 24.35
C SER A 309 -0.98 14.70 23.79
N PRO A 310 -1.94 14.19 24.58
CA PRO A 310 -2.10 12.78 24.99
C PRO A 310 -2.46 11.82 23.84
N ILE A 311 -2.49 12.31 22.59
CA ILE A 311 -2.91 11.62 21.37
C ILE A 311 -2.07 10.36 21.10
N GLU A 312 -0.79 10.37 21.47
CA GLU A 312 0.18 9.28 21.27
C GLU A 312 -0.29 7.94 21.87
N ALA A 313 -0.71 7.93 23.15
CA ALA A 313 -1.15 6.70 23.82
C ALA A 313 -2.43 6.13 23.16
N THR A 314 -3.34 7.03 22.81
CA THR A 314 -4.58 6.72 22.08
C THR A 314 -4.30 6.09 20.72
N PHE A 315 -3.26 6.54 20.02
CA PHE A 315 -2.86 6.00 18.72
C PHE A 315 -2.26 4.60 18.83
N LEU A 316 -1.35 4.37 19.78
CA LEU A 316 -0.73 3.05 19.98
C LEU A 316 -1.76 1.99 20.40
N ASP A 317 -2.67 2.33 21.32
CA ASP A 317 -3.82 1.48 21.66
C ASP A 317 -4.68 1.16 20.43
N ALA A 318 -4.98 2.15 19.58
CA ALA A 318 -5.78 1.96 18.38
C ALA A 318 -5.11 1.05 17.34
N VAL A 319 -3.79 1.19 17.14
CA VAL A 319 -3.00 0.31 16.26
C VAL A 319 -2.99 -1.12 16.79
N LEU A 320 -2.75 -1.31 18.08
CA LEU A 320 -2.76 -2.63 18.73
C LEU A 320 -4.12 -3.32 18.56
N ILE A 321 -5.22 -2.63 18.84
CA ILE A 321 -6.58 -3.18 18.71
C ILE A 321 -6.95 -3.49 17.25
N LEU A 322 -6.50 -2.68 16.29
CA LEU A 322 -6.74 -2.95 14.86
C LEU A 322 -5.94 -4.16 14.35
N MET A 323 -4.69 -4.33 14.79
CA MET A 323 -3.91 -5.54 14.50
C MET A 323 -4.54 -6.78 15.14
N THR A 324 -5.02 -6.69 16.39
CA THR A 324 -5.80 -7.77 17.02
C THR A 324 -7.10 -8.10 16.27
N LEU A 325 -7.79 -7.10 15.71
CA LEU A 325 -8.97 -7.31 14.85
C LEU A 325 -8.62 -7.97 13.50
N ASP A 326 -7.44 -7.71 12.94
CA ASP A 326 -6.95 -8.46 11.80
C ASP A 326 -6.59 -9.91 12.18
N CYS A 327 -5.93 -10.15 13.33
CA CYS A 327 -5.66 -11.51 13.85
C CYS A 327 -6.97 -12.28 14.13
N ALA A 328 -8.00 -11.58 14.57
CA ALA A 328 -9.34 -12.13 14.72
C ALA A 328 -9.95 -12.60 13.38
N THR A 329 -9.45 -12.11 12.25
CA THR A 329 -10.00 -12.31 10.89
C THR A 329 -9.14 -13.20 9.99
N SER A 330 -7.80 -13.15 10.08
CA SER A 330 -6.85 -14.09 9.45
C SER A 330 -5.44 -13.89 10.02
N ALA A 331 -4.49 -14.79 9.69
CA ALA A 331 -3.06 -14.50 9.84
C ALA A 331 -2.53 -13.50 8.79
N HIS A 332 -3.33 -13.22 7.76
CA HIS A 332 -3.05 -12.18 6.76
C HIS A 332 -3.70 -10.86 7.17
N GLY A 333 -2.89 -9.80 7.25
CA GLY A 333 -3.33 -8.44 7.53
C GLY A 333 -2.31 -7.42 7.00
N PRO A 334 -2.64 -6.12 6.99
CA PRO A 334 -1.74 -5.07 6.51
C PRO A 334 -0.69 -4.72 7.59
N TRP A 335 0.02 -5.73 8.10
CA TRP A 335 0.87 -5.62 9.30
C TRP A 335 1.94 -4.52 9.18
N THR A 336 2.65 -4.51 8.05
CA THR A 336 3.68 -3.52 7.72
C THR A 336 3.12 -2.08 7.65
N TRP A 337 1.84 -1.91 7.32
CA TRP A 337 1.17 -0.61 7.24
C TRP A 337 0.86 -0.03 8.63
N TYR A 338 0.54 -0.91 9.59
CA TYR A 338 0.38 -0.56 11.00
C TYR A 338 1.75 -0.26 11.66
N LEU A 339 2.72 -1.16 11.49
CA LEU A 339 4.05 -1.03 12.09
C LEU A 339 4.81 0.21 11.59
N LYS A 340 4.73 0.54 10.28
CA LYS A 340 5.29 1.80 9.75
C LYS A 340 4.64 3.05 10.34
N ARG A 341 3.39 2.97 10.79
CA ARG A 341 2.67 4.08 11.46
C ARG A 341 3.04 4.21 12.93
N ALA A 342 3.09 3.09 13.66
CA ALA A 342 3.60 3.07 15.02
C ALA A 342 5.05 3.59 15.09
N HIS A 343 5.92 3.15 14.17
CA HIS A 343 7.31 3.61 14.09
C HIS A 343 7.43 5.13 13.89
N LYS A 344 6.70 5.72 12.92
CA LYS A 344 6.67 7.17 12.71
C LYS A 344 6.27 7.93 13.99
N MET A 345 5.27 7.45 14.73
CA MET A 345 4.83 8.09 15.98
C MET A 345 5.87 7.95 17.10
N ILE A 346 6.50 6.78 17.26
CA ILE A 346 7.58 6.57 18.24
C ILE A 346 8.80 7.44 17.93
N GLN A 347 9.11 7.69 16.65
CA GLN A 347 10.13 8.65 16.22
C GLN A 347 9.73 10.10 16.51
N ALA A 348 8.50 10.49 16.16
CA ALA A 348 8.01 11.86 16.32
C ALA A 348 7.81 12.30 17.78
N ALA A 349 7.65 11.35 18.71
CA ALA A 349 7.48 11.61 20.14
C ALA A 349 8.80 11.79 20.91
N GLU A 350 9.96 11.76 20.24
CA GLU A 350 11.30 11.79 20.85
C GLU A 350 11.43 10.85 22.07
N PHE A 351 11.50 9.53 21.84
CA PHE A 351 11.45 8.45 22.85
C PHE A 351 12.08 8.73 24.22
N CYS A 352 13.21 9.46 24.29
CA CYS A 352 13.85 9.90 25.54
C CYS A 352 12.94 10.71 26.49
N ASN A 353 11.93 11.41 25.96
CA ASN A 353 10.97 12.24 26.69
C ASN A 353 9.70 11.46 27.11
N MET A 354 9.50 10.23 26.63
CA MET A 354 8.32 9.44 26.97
C MET A 354 8.39 8.91 28.41
N LYS A 355 7.34 9.11 29.20
CA LYS A 355 7.22 8.49 30.53
C LYS A 355 7.08 6.97 30.39
N LYS A 356 8.14 6.23 30.73
CA LYS A 356 8.15 4.76 30.84
C LYS A 356 7.24 4.28 31.98
N THR A 357 5.93 4.20 31.73
CA THR A 357 5.00 3.44 32.59
C THR A 357 5.01 1.97 32.16
N PRO A 358 4.76 1.00 33.07
CA PRO A 358 4.76 -0.42 32.71
C PRO A 358 3.78 -0.74 31.57
N ARG A 359 2.61 -0.08 31.54
CA ARG A 359 1.67 -0.22 30.43
C ARG A 359 2.18 0.36 29.11
N MET A 360 2.96 1.45 29.13
CA MET A 360 3.59 1.94 27.90
C MET A 360 4.68 0.96 27.41
N GLN A 361 5.40 0.34 28.34
CA GLN A 361 6.38 -0.69 28.02
C GLN A 361 5.73 -1.91 27.35
N ALA A 362 4.65 -2.45 27.91
CA ALA A 362 3.90 -3.57 27.32
C ALA A 362 3.32 -3.28 25.92
N ARG A 363 2.95 -2.02 25.62
CA ARG A 363 2.54 -1.60 24.26
C ARG A 363 3.70 -1.69 23.26
N ILE A 364 4.88 -1.20 23.65
CA ILE A 364 6.09 -1.22 22.82
C ILE A 364 6.53 -2.67 22.57
N GLU A 365 6.52 -3.49 23.61
CA GLU A 365 6.86 -4.91 23.55
C GLU A 365 5.95 -5.70 22.60
N MET A 366 4.63 -5.46 22.61
CA MET A 366 3.71 -6.12 21.67
C MET A 366 3.94 -5.69 20.20
N LEU A 367 4.28 -4.42 19.96
CA LEU A 367 4.62 -3.94 18.62
C LEU A 367 5.93 -4.55 18.10
N VAL A 368 6.96 -4.59 18.97
CA VAL A 368 8.27 -5.21 18.71
C VAL A 368 8.14 -6.72 18.49
N TRP A 369 7.31 -7.39 19.30
CA TRP A 369 6.98 -8.81 19.18
C TRP A 369 6.41 -9.16 17.81
N TRP A 370 5.41 -8.38 17.35
CA TRP A 370 4.83 -8.58 16.03
C TRP A 370 5.81 -8.28 14.90
N ASP A 371 6.56 -7.17 14.96
CA ASP A 371 7.52 -6.81 13.90
C ASP A 371 8.59 -7.89 13.69
N VAL A 372 9.15 -8.43 14.77
CA VAL A 372 10.15 -9.52 14.71
C VAL A 372 9.52 -10.85 14.25
N THR A 373 8.32 -11.18 14.72
CA THR A 373 7.58 -12.39 14.27
C THR A 373 7.27 -12.32 12.77
N LEU A 374 6.96 -11.13 12.25
CA LEU A 374 6.70 -10.88 10.83
C LEU A 374 7.99 -10.85 10.01
N ALA A 375 9.08 -10.30 10.55
CA ALA A 375 10.40 -10.34 9.93
C ALA A 375 10.87 -11.77 9.69
N LEU A 376 10.69 -12.67 10.66
CA LEU A 376 11.00 -14.10 10.54
C LEU A 376 10.10 -14.80 9.51
N THR A 377 8.78 -14.63 9.61
CA THR A 377 7.83 -15.37 8.75
C THR A 377 7.81 -14.89 7.29
N SER A 378 8.06 -13.61 7.04
CA SER A 378 8.18 -13.03 5.70
C SER A 378 9.60 -13.05 5.12
N ARG A 379 10.63 -13.14 5.97
CA ARG A 379 12.07 -12.95 5.63
C ARG A 379 12.38 -11.60 4.98
N GLN A 380 11.51 -10.59 5.15
CA GLN A 380 11.72 -9.22 4.62
C GLN A 380 12.44 -8.29 5.61
N GLY A 381 12.73 -8.79 6.83
CA GLY A 381 13.31 -8.02 7.93
C GLY A 381 12.29 -7.14 8.66
N CYS A 382 12.71 -6.59 9.79
CA CYS A 382 11.89 -5.74 10.64
C CYS A 382 11.61 -4.37 9.99
N VAL A 383 10.48 -3.74 10.35
CA VAL A 383 10.15 -2.35 10.03
C VAL A 383 10.94 -1.38 10.91
N LEU A 384 11.11 -1.72 12.19
CA LEU A 384 11.99 -1.05 13.13
C LEU A 384 13.44 -1.50 12.85
N SER A 385 14.42 -0.58 12.88
CA SER A 385 15.82 -1.00 12.78
C SER A 385 16.25 -1.82 14.02
N GLU A 386 17.21 -2.73 13.87
CA GLU A 386 17.69 -3.55 15.00
C GLU A 386 18.19 -2.69 16.17
N SER A 387 18.90 -1.59 15.90
CA SER A 387 19.30 -0.61 16.93
C SER A 387 18.10 0.07 17.61
N THR A 388 17.02 0.36 16.88
CA THR A 388 15.77 0.87 17.44
C THR A 388 15.12 -0.19 18.33
N ILE A 389 15.01 -1.44 17.87
CA ILE A 389 14.42 -2.54 18.65
C ILE A 389 15.21 -2.77 19.95
N ILE A 390 16.53 -2.89 19.87
CA ILE A 390 17.39 -3.09 21.06
C ILE A 390 17.26 -1.89 22.02
N SER A 391 17.17 -0.66 21.52
CA SER A 391 16.94 0.52 22.38
C SER A 391 15.52 0.62 22.96
N LEU A 392 14.52 0.05 22.29
CA LEU A 392 13.14 -0.09 22.78
C LEU A 392 12.97 -1.28 23.73
N PHE A 393 13.97 -2.15 23.86
CA PHE A 393 13.92 -3.42 24.59
C PHE A 393 14.93 -3.51 25.76
N ASN A 394 15.92 -2.62 25.82
CA ASN A 394 16.83 -2.50 26.96
C ASN A 394 16.27 -1.54 28.02
N HIS A 395 15.83 -2.11 29.16
CA HIS A 395 15.30 -1.39 30.32
C HIS A 395 15.84 -1.97 31.62
N ASP A 396 15.78 -1.20 32.71
CA ASP A 396 16.14 -1.68 34.04
C ASP A 396 15.14 -2.74 34.52
N LYS A 397 15.67 -3.85 35.07
CA LYS A 397 14.87 -4.98 35.59
C LYS A 397 14.27 -4.66 36.97
N THR A 398 13.43 -3.62 37.05
CA THR A 398 12.80 -3.13 38.29
C THR A 398 11.30 -3.43 38.40
N SER A 399 10.73 -4.21 37.48
CA SER A 399 9.34 -4.67 37.50
C SER A 399 9.28 -6.20 37.49
N ASP A 400 8.38 -6.77 38.29
CA ASP A 400 8.06 -8.21 38.26
C ASP A 400 7.30 -8.62 36.98
N GLU A 401 6.81 -7.64 36.21
CA GLU A 401 6.20 -7.84 34.89
C GLU A 401 7.31 -8.04 33.84
N THR A 402 7.40 -9.26 33.28
CA THR A 402 8.38 -9.63 32.25
C THR A 402 7.77 -9.63 30.84
N PHE A 403 8.62 -9.43 29.82
CA PHE A 403 8.24 -9.53 28.39
C PHE A 403 7.49 -10.84 28.05
N TYR A 404 7.79 -11.91 28.79
CA TYR A 404 7.15 -13.21 28.66
C TYR A 404 5.62 -13.17 28.93
N SER A 405 5.15 -12.27 29.81
CA SER A 405 3.72 -12.03 30.04
C SER A 405 2.99 -11.46 28.81
N VAL A 406 3.72 -10.83 27.89
CA VAL A 406 3.21 -10.29 26.63
C VAL A 406 3.30 -11.33 25.50
N SER A 407 4.46 -11.99 25.36
CA SER A 407 4.83 -12.79 24.17
C SER A 407 4.80 -14.31 24.37
N GLY A 408 4.98 -14.80 25.60
CA GLY A 408 5.20 -16.21 25.92
C GLY A 408 6.55 -16.76 25.42
N CYS A 409 7.48 -15.88 25.00
CA CYS A 409 8.81 -16.24 24.52
C CYS A 409 9.88 -15.72 25.50
N PRO A 410 10.83 -16.56 25.96
CA PRO A 410 11.92 -16.13 26.83
C PRO A 410 12.72 -14.96 26.25
N GLU A 411 13.04 -13.96 27.10
CA GLU A 411 13.71 -12.71 26.69
C GLU A 411 14.99 -12.97 25.89
N ALA A 412 15.80 -13.95 26.32
CA ALA A 412 17.04 -14.35 25.64
C ALA A 412 16.78 -14.95 24.24
N LEU A 413 15.78 -15.83 24.11
CA LEU A 413 15.41 -16.42 22.82
C LEU A 413 14.86 -15.36 21.85
N PHE A 414 14.11 -14.38 22.36
CA PHE A 414 13.65 -13.24 21.56
C PHE A 414 14.79 -12.33 21.08
N ARG A 415 15.84 -12.14 21.89
CA ARG A 415 17.06 -11.43 21.46
C ARG A 415 17.77 -12.14 20.29
N HIS A 416 17.65 -13.46 20.17
CA HIS A 416 18.09 -14.19 18.98
C HIS A 416 17.12 -14.05 17.80
N MET A 417 15.80 -14.03 18.04
CA MET A 417 14.78 -13.80 17.00
C MET A 417 14.99 -12.48 16.24
N ILE A 418 15.38 -11.40 16.94
CA ILE A 418 15.70 -10.10 16.34
C ILE A 418 16.82 -10.26 15.29
N ARG A 419 17.98 -10.80 15.70
CA ARG A 419 19.14 -11.01 14.80
C ARG A 419 18.80 -11.90 13.61
N LEU A 420 18.07 -12.99 13.86
CA LEU A 420 17.63 -13.92 12.80
C LEU A 420 16.67 -13.25 11.80
N GLY A 421 15.87 -12.27 12.22
CA GLY A 421 15.04 -11.45 11.34
C GLY A 421 15.87 -10.54 10.41
N SER A 422 16.93 -9.91 10.94
CA SER A 422 17.90 -9.15 10.14
C SER A 422 18.63 -10.05 9.14
N TYR A 423 19.24 -11.14 9.61
CA TYR A 423 20.01 -12.08 8.79
C TYR A 423 19.16 -12.75 7.70
N ALA A 424 17.90 -13.07 7.96
CA ALA A 424 17.03 -13.72 6.97
C ALA A 424 16.75 -12.82 5.74
N ARG A 425 16.65 -11.51 5.96
CA ARG A 425 16.51 -10.52 4.88
C ARG A 425 17.77 -10.45 4.02
N GLU A 426 18.93 -10.38 4.65
CA GLU A 426 20.22 -10.35 3.96
C GLU A 426 20.48 -11.65 3.19
N PHE A 427 20.11 -12.80 3.76
CA PHE A 427 20.19 -14.11 3.13
C PHE A 427 19.31 -14.21 1.87
N GLU A 428 18.02 -13.82 1.92
CA GLU A 428 17.16 -13.83 0.73
C GLU A 428 17.60 -12.80 -0.32
N LEU A 429 18.10 -11.62 0.08
CA LEU A 429 18.65 -10.64 -0.87
C LEU A 429 19.89 -11.21 -1.60
N ILE A 430 20.88 -11.72 -0.85
CA ILE A 430 22.13 -12.24 -1.41
C ILE A 430 21.89 -13.55 -2.19
N SER A 431 20.91 -14.38 -1.82
CA SER A 431 20.53 -15.58 -2.59
C SER A 431 20.04 -15.28 -4.01
N ASN A 432 19.64 -14.04 -4.29
CA ASN A 432 19.27 -13.59 -5.64
C ASN A 432 20.42 -12.91 -6.40
N MET A 433 21.63 -12.81 -5.82
CA MET A 433 22.79 -12.14 -6.42
C MET A 433 23.82 -13.16 -6.92
N THR A 434 24.34 -12.95 -8.14
CA THR A 434 25.32 -13.87 -8.76
C THR A 434 26.77 -13.69 -8.29
N CYS A 435 27.08 -12.59 -7.62
CA CYS A 435 28.45 -12.18 -7.27
C CYS A 435 28.72 -12.05 -5.76
N ALA A 436 27.72 -12.30 -4.90
CA ALA A 436 27.83 -12.21 -3.45
C ALA A 436 27.63 -13.60 -2.80
N LYS A 437 28.10 -13.75 -1.56
CA LYS A 437 27.82 -14.91 -0.70
C LYS A 437 27.48 -14.41 0.68
N PHE A 438 26.45 -15.00 1.29
CA PHE A 438 26.06 -14.67 2.66
C PHE A 438 27.04 -15.28 3.66
N ASP A 439 27.40 -14.54 4.70
CA ASP A 439 28.25 -15.06 5.78
C ASP A 439 27.43 -15.84 6.81
N MET A 440 27.72 -17.13 6.92
CA MET A 440 27.05 -18.04 7.86
C MET A 440 27.62 -17.97 9.28
N GLU A 441 28.77 -17.36 9.54
CA GLU A 441 29.40 -17.36 10.88
C GLU A 441 28.47 -16.73 11.95
N HIS A 442 27.86 -15.59 11.61
CA HIS A 442 26.90 -14.90 12.47
C HIS A 442 25.66 -15.75 12.82
N VAL A 443 25.11 -16.49 11.83
CA VAL A 443 23.97 -17.41 12.05
C VAL A 443 24.38 -18.63 12.88
N LEU A 444 25.58 -19.15 12.67
CA LEU A 444 26.12 -20.30 13.41
C LEU A 444 26.44 -19.96 14.87
N SER A 445 26.85 -18.72 15.18
CA SER A 445 26.95 -18.24 16.56
C SER A 445 25.58 -18.27 17.25
N VAL A 446 24.56 -17.69 16.62
CA VAL A 446 23.19 -17.67 17.18
C VAL A 446 22.63 -19.07 17.36
N GLU A 447 22.90 -20.00 16.43
CA GLU A 447 22.51 -21.41 16.60
C GLU A 447 23.22 -22.06 17.81
N LYS A 448 24.51 -21.78 18.00
CA LYS A 448 25.27 -22.27 19.15
C LYS A 448 24.72 -21.69 20.46
N GLU A 449 24.45 -20.39 20.50
CA GLU A 449 23.84 -19.69 21.64
C GLU A 449 22.50 -20.36 22.03
N ILE A 450 21.60 -20.63 21.07
CA ILE A 450 20.32 -21.32 21.31
C ILE A 450 20.50 -22.80 21.71
N ARG A 451 21.52 -23.48 21.18
CA ARG A 451 21.86 -24.87 21.56
C ARG A 451 22.40 -24.96 22.99
N GLU A 452 23.19 -23.99 23.43
CA GLU A 452 23.80 -23.96 24.77
C GLU A 452 22.91 -23.24 25.81
N TRP A 453 21.84 -22.56 25.38
CA TRP A 453 20.90 -21.83 26.24
C TRP A 453 20.29 -22.70 27.35
N THR A 454 20.34 -22.19 28.58
CA THR A 454 19.62 -22.70 29.76
C THR A 454 19.30 -21.52 30.66
N ASP A 455 18.11 -21.48 31.24
CA ASP A 455 17.68 -20.43 32.17
C ASP A 455 17.05 -21.05 33.42
N PRO A 456 17.48 -20.71 34.65
CA PRO A 456 16.87 -21.21 35.87
C PRO A 456 15.39 -20.83 36.06
N GLU A 457 14.89 -19.77 35.40
CA GLU A 457 13.46 -19.39 35.45
C GLU A 457 12.58 -20.40 34.69
N TYR A 458 13.11 -20.99 33.61
CA TYR A 458 12.42 -21.94 32.72
C TYR A 458 13.04 -23.34 32.75
N GLY A 459 13.78 -23.65 33.81
CA GLY A 459 14.46 -24.92 34.02
C GLY A 459 13.51 -26.03 34.50
N ASP A 460 13.94 -27.28 34.29
CA ASP A 460 13.35 -28.46 34.93
C ASP A 460 13.43 -28.34 36.47
N ILE A 461 12.42 -28.84 37.17
CA ILE A 461 12.18 -28.55 38.60
C ILE A 461 13.15 -29.35 39.49
N PRO A 462 14.04 -28.71 40.27
CA PRO A 462 14.87 -29.43 41.23
C PRO A 462 14.06 -29.94 42.44
N ASP A 463 14.58 -30.94 43.15
CA ASP A 463 14.04 -31.50 44.42
C ASP A 463 13.80 -30.46 45.54
N GLN A 464 14.16 -29.19 45.33
CA GLN A 464 14.09 -28.09 46.29
C GLN A 464 12.69 -27.45 46.43
N LEU A 465 11.66 -27.88 45.68
CA LEU A 465 10.30 -27.32 45.77
C LEU A 465 9.57 -27.62 47.11
N VAL A 466 10.28 -28.14 48.12
CA VAL A 466 9.76 -28.64 49.40
C VAL A 466 9.88 -27.61 50.54
N SER A 467 10.68 -26.53 50.40
CA SER A 467 11.02 -25.63 51.52
C SER A 467 10.16 -24.37 51.70
N ASP A 468 9.81 -23.66 50.62
CA ASP A 468 9.53 -22.21 50.72
C ASP A 468 8.13 -21.71 50.29
N THR A 469 7.10 -22.56 50.29
CA THR A 469 5.71 -22.14 49.93
C THR A 469 4.63 -22.50 50.97
N THR A 470 4.62 -21.77 52.09
CA THR A 470 3.51 -21.86 53.06
C THR A 470 2.25 -21.10 52.56
N GLY A 471 1.28 -21.83 52.01
CA GLY A 471 -0.11 -21.33 51.84
C GLY A 471 -0.62 -21.11 50.42
N CYS A 472 0.16 -21.44 49.39
CA CYS A 472 -0.34 -21.54 48.01
C CYS A 472 -0.68 -23.02 47.68
N ASP A 473 -1.46 -23.27 46.63
CA ASP A 473 -1.63 -24.64 46.13
C ASP A 473 -0.35 -25.07 45.39
N ILE A 474 0.42 -25.94 46.04
CA ILE A 474 1.72 -26.41 45.57
C ILE A 474 1.58 -27.14 44.21
N GLY A 475 0.43 -27.78 43.96
CA GLY A 475 0.16 -28.48 42.70
C GLY A 475 0.10 -27.54 41.51
N ASP A 476 -0.70 -26.47 41.59
CA ASP A 476 -0.84 -25.53 40.47
C ASP A 476 0.42 -24.68 40.24
N VAL A 477 1.16 -24.34 41.30
CA VAL A 477 2.47 -23.65 41.15
C VAL A 477 3.50 -24.56 40.46
N ALA A 478 3.54 -25.85 40.81
CA ALA A 478 4.42 -26.82 40.14
C ALA A 478 4.00 -27.02 38.68
N HIS A 479 2.71 -27.23 38.40
CA HIS A 479 2.22 -27.38 37.02
C HIS A 479 2.40 -26.12 36.17
N TYR A 480 2.33 -24.92 36.76
CA TYR A 480 2.64 -23.68 36.03
C TYR A 480 4.12 -23.60 35.65
N LYS A 481 5.05 -24.00 36.53
CA LYS A 481 6.48 -24.11 36.20
C LYS A 481 6.73 -25.15 35.09
N GLU A 482 6.02 -26.26 35.10
CA GLU A 482 6.09 -27.27 34.04
C GLU A 482 5.60 -26.71 32.69
N ASP A 483 4.48 -25.96 32.69
CA ASP A 483 3.98 -25.25 31.52
C ASP A 483 5.01 -24.22 31.00
N LEU A 484 5.69 -23.48 31.89
CA LEU A 484 6.76 -22.54 31.54
C LEU A 484 7.96 -23.24 30.89
N HIS A 485 8.47 -24.31 31.51
CA HIS A 485 9.61 -25.08 31.00
C HIS A 485 9.32 -25.62 29.59
N HIS A 486 8.18 -26.28 29.42
CA HIS A 486 7.81 -26.82 28.11
C HIS A 486 7.56 -25.73 27.06
N CYS A 487 6.97 -24.60 27.43
CA CYS A 487 6.77 -23.46 26.53
C CYS A 487 8.12 -22.87 26.04
N ALA A 488 9.09 -22.70 26.96
CA ALA A 488 10.42 -22.20 26.63
C ALA A 488 11.22 -23.15 25.73
N GLU A 489 11.22 -24.45 26.01
CA GLU A 489 11.87 -25.46 25.17
C GLU A 489 11.19 -25.58 23.79
N ALA A 490 9.87 -25.46 23.70
CA ALA A 490 9.16 -25.41 22.41
C ALA A 490 9.62 -24.22 21.55
N TRP A 491 9.81 -23.03 22.15
CA TRP A 491 10.44 -21.90 21.48
C TRP A 491 11.87 -22.21 21.02
N ARG A 492 12.71 -22.76 21.91
CA ARG A 492 14.10 -23.11 21.60
C ARG A 492 14.22 -24.06 20.40
N TYR A 493 13.45 -25.15 20.37
CA TYR A 493 13.48 -26.09 19.24
C TYR A 493 12.83 -25.50 17.98
N GLY A 494 11.80 -24.67 18.10
CA GLY A 494 11.21 -23.91 16.99
C GLY A 494 12.22 -22.99 16.28
N LEU A 495 13.08 -22.28 17.04
CA LEU A 495 14.14 -21.46 16.46
C LEU A 495 15.26 -22.29 15.81
N LEU A 496 15.58 -23.47 16.35
CA LEU A 496 16.52 -24.40 15.71
C LEU A 496 15.97 -25.00 14.40
N ILE A 497 14.65 -25.21 14.29
CA ILE A 497 13.98 -25.54 13.03
C ILE A 497 14.11 -24.38 12.05
N TYR A 498 13.81 -23.15 12.48
CA TYR A 498 13.93 -21.95 11.64
C TYR A 498 15.34 -21.80 11.07
N ILE A 499 16.39 -21.89 11.91
CA ILE A 499 17.78 -21.80 11.45
C ILE A 499 18.10 -22.91 10.44
N GLY A 500 17.70 -24.15 10.76
CA GLY A 500 17.96 -25.31 9.92
C GLY A 500 17.26 -25.25 8.55
N ARG A 501 16.03 -24.71 8.48
CA ARG A 501 15.22 -24.66 7.26
C ARG A 501 15.42 -23.38 6.43
N VAL A 502 15.76 -22.26 7.05
CA VAL A 502 15.93 -20.97 6.35
C VAL A 502 17.35 -20.78 5.81
N PHE A 503 18.39 -21.07 6.62
CA PHE A 503 19.77 -20.74 6.27
C PHE A 503 20.64 -21.95 5.90
N LYS A 504 20.41 -23.11 6.54
CA LYS A 504 21.23 -24.32 6.34
C LYS A 504 20.76 -25.24 5.22
N TRP A 505 19.52 -25.07 4.77
CA TRP A 505 18.92 -25.94 3.75
C TRP A 505 19.15 -25.38 2.35
N GLN A 506 19.71 -26.21 1.46
CA GLN A 506 19.88 -25.89 0.05
C GLN A 506 18.60 -26.34 -0.69
N ARG A 507 17.87 -25.40 -1.30
CA ARG A 507 16.51 -25.59 -1.85
C ARG A 507 16.42 -26.57 -3.04
N ASP A 508 17.55 -27.06 -3.53
CA ASP A 508 17.73 -28.07 -4.58
C ASP A 508 17.99 -29.49 -4.04
N GLN A 509 18.00 -29.68 -2.72
CA GLN A 509 18.37 -30.93 -2.03
C GLN A 509 17.34 -31.30 -0.95
N PRO A 510 17.22 -32.60 -0.59
CA PRO A 510 16.30 -33.06 0.45
C PRO A 510 16.53 -32.38 1.81
N ALA A 511 15.43 -31.97 2.44
CA ALA A 511 15.40 -31.36 3.77
C ALA A 511 16.26 -32.15 4.82
N PRO A 512 17.09 -31.47 5.63
CA PRO A 512 17.94 -32.12 6.62
C PRO A 512 17.13 -32.93 7.65
N SER A 513 17.42 -34.23 7.78
CA SER A 513 16.66 -35.17 8.64
C SER A 513 16.62 -34.80 10.14
N ILE A 514 17.52 -33.92 10.60
CA ILE A 514 17.48 -33.33 11.94
C ILE A 514 16.23 -32.46 12.18
N LEU A 515 15.63 -31.88 11.12
CA LEU A 515 14.44 -31.04 11.22
C LEU A 515 13.23 -31.83 11.73
N GLY A 516 12.99 -33.03 11.21
CA GLY A 516 11.91 -33.91 11.70
C GLY A 516 12.08 -34.32 13.18
N PHE A 517 13.32 -34.48 13.65
CA PHE A 517 13.61 -34.72 15.07
C PHE A 517 13.33 -33.48 15.95
N LEU A 518 13.74 -32.29 15.48
CA LEU A 518 13.45 -31.02 16.17
C LEU A 518 11.95 -30.71 16.16
N ALA A 519 11.23 -31.01 15.07
CA ALA A 519 9.77 -30.91 14.97
C ALA A 519 9.08 -31.79 16.01
N ARG A 520 9.49 -33.08 16.10
CA ARG A 520 8.97 -33.99 17.13
C ARG A 520 9.25 -33.48 18.54
N LYS A 521 10.44 -32.96 18.83
CA LYS A 521 10.72 -32.31 20.12
C LYS A 521 9.78 -31.14 20.37
N THR A 522 9.69 -30.20 19.43
CA THR A 522 8.84 -29.00 19.54
C THR A 522 7.39 -29.37 19.85
N LEU A 523 6.80 -30.27 19.06
CA LEU A 523 5.41 -30.69 19.24
C LEU A 523 5.19 -31.50 20.53
N ASN A 524 6.14 -32.36 20.94
CA ASN A 524 6.08 -33.02 22.25
C ASN A 524 5.97 -31.98 23.39
N HIS A 525 6.85 -30.97 23.41
CA HIS A 525 6.81 -29.91 24.44
C HIS A 525 5.49 -29.12 24.38
N VAL A 526 4.99 -28.76 23.19
CA VAL A 526 3.66 -28.13 23.02
C VAL A 526 2.54 -29.00 23.63
N THR A 527 2.58 -30.32 23.43
CA THR A 527 1.56 -31.24 23.97
C THR A 527 1.68 -31.50 25.47
N SER A 528 2.84 -31.25 26.08
CA SER A 528 3.00 -31.33 27.54
C SER A 528 2.43 -30.11 28.26
N CYS A 529 2.48 -28.92 27.65
CA CYS A 529 1.78 -27.73 28.15
C CYS A 529 0.26 -27.98 28.21
N ARG A 530 -0.39 -27.61 29.32
CA ARG A 530 -1.83 -27.82 29.56
C ARG A 530 -2.69 -26.95 28.64
N TYR A 531 -3.70 -27.53 27.99
CA TYR A 531 -4.70 -26.81 27.17
C TYR A 531 -5.54 -25.75 27.93
N SER A 532 -5.58 -25.83 29.26
CA SER A 532 -6.17 -24.80 30.12
C SER A 532 -5.30 -23.53 30.19
N SER A 533 -3.98 -23.69 30.08
CA SER A 533 -2.97 -22.65 30.25
C SER A 533 -2.91 -21.72 29.05
N MET A 534 -3.07 -20.41 29.28
CA MET A 534 -2.98 -19.38 28.25
C MET A 534 -1.54 -19.19 27.71
N LEU A 535 -0.54 -19.84 28.32
CA LEU A 535 0.82 -19.98 27.80
C LEU A 535 0.84 -20.64 26.42
N GLN A 536 0.14 -21.78 26.29
CA GLN A 536 0.29 -22.67 25.14
C GLN A 536 -0.05 -21.97 23.82
N LYS A 537 -1.03 -21.04 23.81
CA LYS A 537 -1.48 -20.33 22.60
C LYS A 537 -0.42 -19.49 21.89
N GLN A 538 0.62 -19.07 22.61
CA GLN A 538 1.72 -18.29 22.04
C GLN A 538 2.66 -19.16 21.20
N LEU A 539 2.61 -20.49 21.34
CA LEU A 539 3.44 -21.44 20.60
C LEU A 539 3.01 -21.62 19.12
N LEU A 540 2.15 -20.74 18.58
CA LEU A 540 1.66 -20.87 17.21
C LEU A 540 2.79 -20.85 16.16
N LEU A 541 3.83 -20.04 16.34
CA LEU A 541 4.98 -20.05 15.42
C LEU A 541 5.83 -21.33 15.57
N PRO A 542 6.23 -21.78 16.78
CA PRO A 542 6.82 -23.10 16.99
C PRO A 542 6.00 -24.27 16.42
N VAL A 543 4.67 -24.28 16.61
CA VAL A 543 3.76 -25.31 16.06
C VAL A 543 3.70 -25.25 14.54
N PHE A 544 3.64 -24.06 13.94
CA PHE A 544 3.65 -23.92 12.49
C PHE A 544 4.96 -24.42 11.88
N LEU A 545 6.11 -24.00 12.44
CA LEU A 545 7.44 -24.43 11.97
C LEU A 545 7.62 -25.95 12.13
N ALA A 546 7.25 -26.52 13.27
CA ALA A 546 7.31 -27.97 13.48
C ALA A 546 6.28 -28.76 12.66
N GLY A 547 5.11 -28.17 12.40
CA GLY A 547 4.08 -28.71 11.53
C GLY A 547 4.55 -28.85 10.09
N CYS A 548 5.27 -27.86 9.56
CA CYS A 548 5.83 -27.91 8.20
C CYS A 548 6.87 -29.04 8.02
N GLU A 549 7.63 -29.36 9.07
CA GLU A 549 8.72 -30.35 9.02
C GLU A 549 8.32 -31.78 9.43
N THR A 550 7.04 -32.04 9.75
CA THR A 550 6.58 -33.38 10.15
C THR A 550 5.85 -34.16 9.04
N SER A 551 6.35 -35.37 8.78
CA SER A 551 5.70 -36.42 7.99
C SER A 551 4.93 -37.44 8.83
N ASP A 552 5.00 -37.35 10.16
CA ASP A 552 4.29 -38.24 11.08
C ASP A 552 2.86 -37.75 11.31
N GLU A 553 1.86 -38.58 10.97
CA GLU A 553 0.45 -38.21 11.01
C GLU A 553 -0.10 -37.99 12.43
N HIS A 554 0.50 -38.60 13.46
CA HIS A 554 0.13 -38.32 14.85
C HIS A 554 0.61 -36.93 15.28
N LEU A 555 1.80 -36.52 14.83
CA LEU A 555 2.31 -35.16 15.03
C LEU A 555 1.54 -34.11 14.20
N ARG A 556 1.14 -34.45 12.96
CA ARG A 556 0.23 -33.59 12.16
C ARG A 556 -1.11 -33.40 12.87
N GLN A 557 -1.69 -34.48 13.41
CA GLN A 557 -2.93 -34.40 14.19
C GLN A 557 -2.76 -33.59 15.49
N ALA A 558 -1.61 -33.62 16.15
CA ALA A 558 -1.33 -32.73 17.29
C ALA A 558 -1.37 -31.25 16.88
N ALA A 559 -0.72 -30.88 15.76
CA ALA A 559 -0.75 -29.52 15.23
C ALA A 559 -2.16 -29.06 14.82
N ARG A 560 -2.96 -29.95 14.18
CA ARG A 560 -4.39 -29.68 13.90
C ARG A 560 -5.21 -29.42 15.16
N THR A 561 -5.03 -30.28 16.16
CA THR A 561 -5.79 -30.23 17.43
C THR A 561 -5.48 -28.92 18.17
N TYR A 562 -4.20 -28.54 18.23
CA TYR A 562 -3.76 -27.24 18.74
C TYR A 562 -4.42 -26.06 18.01
N CYS A 563 -4.42 -26.06 16.67
CA CYS A 563 -4.98 -24.96 15.89
C CYS A 563 -6.51 -24.84 16.02
N SER A 564 -7.25 -25.95 16.03
CA SER A 564 -8.71 -25.93 16.24
C SER A 564 -9.05 -25.42 17.64
N TRP A 565 -8.43 -26.00 18.68
CA TRP A 565 -8.65 -25.63 20.07
C TRP A 565 -8.43 -24.13 20.31
N TRP A 566 -7.31 -23.57 19.84
CA TRP A 566 -7.03 -22.15 20.04
C TRP A 566 -7.81 -21.24 19.08
N ASN A 567 -8.22 -21.68 17.88
CA ASN A 567 -9.17 -20.93 17.06
C ASN A 567 -10.54 -20.80 17.74
N GLU A 568 -11.05 -21.88 18.32
CA GLU A 568 -12.31 -21.91 19.05
C GLU A 568 -12.22 -21.07 20.35
N ARG A 569 -11.17 -21.29 21.16
CA ARG A 569 -10.98 -20.68 22.49
C ARG A 569 -10.61 -19.19 22.45
N THR A 570 -9.82 -18.73 21.48
CA THR A 570 -9.50 -17.28 21.31
C THR A 570 -10.46 -16.55 20.37
N ARG A 571 -11.20 -17.31 19.54
CA ARG A 571 -11.97 -16.79 18.39
C ARG A 571 -11.11 -16.11 17.32
N TYR A 572 -9.78 -16.30 17.30
CA TYR A 572 -8.88 -15.73 16.30
C TYR A 572 -8.67 -16.63 15.09
N ASP A 573 -9.09 -16.15 13.93
CA ASP A 573 -8.99 -16.87 12.65
C ASP A 573 -7.55 -16.97 12.10
N MET A 574 -6.56 -16.37 12.77
CA MET A 574 -5.14 -16.66 12.54
C MET A 574 -4.78 -18.14 12.78
N PHE A 575 -5.34 -18.79 13.80
CA PHE A 575 -5.08 -20.21 14.09
C PHE A 575 -5.67 -21.12 13.00
N LEU A 576 -6.88 -20.81 12.53
CA LEU A 576 -7.50 -21.50 11.38
C LEU A 576 -6.70 -21.28 10.10
N THR A 577 -6.23 -20.04 9.86
CA THR A 577 -5.38 -19.71 8.71
C THR A 577 -4.08 -20.51 8.73
N ALA A 578 -3.43 -20.62 9.89
CA ALA A 578 -2.22 -21.42 10.06
C ALA A 578 -2.49 -22.92 9.80
N ASN A 579 -3.63 -23.46 10.25
CA ASN A 579 -4.01 -24.83 9.91
C ASN A 579 -4.19 -25.02 8.40
N THR A 580 -4.86 -24.10 7.72
CA THR A 580 -5.01 -24.18 6.25
C THR A 580 -3.66 -24.20 5.53
N LEU A 581 -2.70 -23.39 5.98
CA LEU A 581 -1.33 -23.40 5.43
C LEU A 581 -0.62 -24.74 5.73
N LEU A 582 -0.84 -25.34 6.89
CA LEU A 582 -0.28 -26.66 7.22
C LEU A 582 -0.87 -27.77 6.34
N GLU A 583 -2.19 -27.81 6.11
CA GLU A 583 -2.78 -28.80 5.18
C GLU A 583 -2.25 -28.61 3.75
N GLU A 584 -1.98 -27.37 3.32
CA GLU A 584 -1.37 -27.09 2.01
C GLU A 584 0.09 -27.57 1.91
N VAL A 585 0.90 -27.37 2.95
CA VAL A 585 2.27 -27.96 3.05
C VAL A 585 2.22 -29.48 3.10
N TRP A 586 1.20 -30.07 3.73
CA TRP A 586 1.05 -31.53 3.87
C TRP A 586 0.48 -32.24 2.64
N ALA A 587 -0.21 -31.51 1.75
CA ALA A 587 -0.78 -32.00 0.50
C ALA A 587 0.17 -31.83 -0.71
N ASP A 588 1.25 -31.07 -0.55
CA ASP A 588 2.29 -30.94 -1.57
C ASP A 588 3.17 -32.20 -1.60
N GLU A 589 2.92 -33.10 -2.57
CA GLU A 589 3.71 -34.32 -2.79
C GLU A 589 5.12 -34.05 -3.36
N ALA A 590 5.49 -32.79 -3.63
CA ALA A 590 6.87 -32.44 -3.93
C ALA A 590 7.77 -32.73 -2.72
N VAL A 591 8.90 -33.43 -2.97
CA VAL A 591 9.82 -33.98 -1.95
C VAL A 591 10.36 -32.92 -0.98
N ASP A 592 10.27 -31.63 -1.34
CA ASP A 592 10.98 -30.52 -0.71
C ASP A 592 10.13 -29.23 -0.60
N SER A 593 8.85 -29.36 -0.23
CA SER A 593 7.93 -28.21 -0.10
C SER A 593 8.46 -27.11 0.83
N TRP A 594 8.60 -25.88 0.33
CA TRP A 594 9.13 -24.73 1.06
C TRP A 594 8.00 -23.83 1.57
N TRP A 595 7.67 -23.94 2.86
CA TRP A 595 6.62 -23.14 3.52
C TRP A 595 6.80 -21.63 3.31
N GLY A 596 8.04 -21.15 3.20
CA GLY A 596 8.34 -19.74 2.92
C GLY A 596 7.77 -19.30 1.58
N SER A 597 7.82 -20.14 0.54
CA SER A 597 7.18 -19.83 -0.75
C SER A 597 5.67 -19.88 -0.71
N MET A 598 5.05 -20.69 0.18
CA MET A 598 3.60 -20.66 0.38
C MET A 598 3.16 -19.39 1.12
N ILE A 599 3.86 -19.00 2.19
CA ILE A 599 3.61 -17.70 2.86
C ILE A 599 3.85 -16.54 1.90
N ASP A 600 4.92 -16.58 1.10
CA ASP A 600 5.17 -15.57 0.08
C ASP A 600 4.08 -15.59 -0.99
N GLN A 601 3.64 -16.75 -1.46
CA GLN A 601 2.55 -16.89 -2.44
C GLN A 601 1.21 -16.43 -1.86
N LYS A 602 0.97 -16.48 -0.54
CA LYS A 602 -0.30 -16.11 0.10
C LYS A 602 -0.33 -14.65 0.55
N SER A 603 0.78 -14.15 1.05
CA SER A 603 1.02 -12.70 1.19
C SER A 603 0.95 -12.03 -0.18
N ARG A 604 1.58 -12.64 -1.20
CA ARG A 604 1.38 -12.28 -2.60
C ARG A 604 -0.04 -12.56 -3.06
N SER A 605 -0.79 -13.61 -2.71
CA SER A 605 -2.15 -13.82 -3.27
C SER A 605 -3.17 -12.80 -2.78
N ASN A 606 -2.95 -12.22 -1.60
CA ASN A 606 -3.71 -11.06 -1.14
C ASN A 606 -3.33 -9.75 -1.87
N LEU A 607 -2.16 -9.70 -2.53
CA LEU A 607 -1.76 -8.68 -3.52
C LEU A 607 -2.03 -9.12 -4.99
N ASN A 608 -2.19 -10.42 -5.21
CA ASN A 608 -2.19 -11.13 -6.48
C ASN A 608 -3.55 -11.80 -6.71
N LYS A 609 -4.60 -10.97 -6.63
CA LYS A 609 -5.39 -10.78 -7.85
C LYS A 609 -4.59 -9.86 -8.79
N MET A 610 -3.42 -10.34 -9.23
CA MET A 610 -2.59 -9.68 -10.23
C MET A 610 -3.33 -9.93 -11.52
N ALA A 611 -4.17 -8.95 -11.88
CA ALA A 611 -5.15 -9.12 -12.92
C ALA A 611 -4.40 -9.14 -14.25
N THR A 612 -4.33 -10.30 -14.89
CA THR A 612 -3.60 -10.47 -16.15
C THR A 612 -4.33 -9.80 -17.32
N MET A 613 -3.62 -9.46 -18.40
CA MET A 613 -4.21 -8.89 -19.62
C MET A 613 -5.43 -9.70 -20.09
N ASP A 614 -5.27 -11.02 -20.18
CA ASP A 614 -6.33 -11.95 -20.59
C ASP A 614 -7.58 -11.85 -19.69
N GLU A 615 -7.42 -11.86 -18.36
CA GLU A 615 -8.54 -11.80 -17.41
C GLU A 615 -9.26 -10.46 -17.42
N VAL A 616 -8.49 -9.36 -17.40
CA VAL A 616 -9.00 -7.98 -17.41
C VAL A 616 -9.79 -7.72 -18.69
N PHE A 617 -9.22 -8.07 -19.85
CA PHE A 617 -9.84 -7.83 -21.15
C PHE A 617 -10.97 -8.80 -21.47
N ALA A 618 -10.90 -10.08 -21.06
CA ALA A 618 -12.04 -11.00 -21.18
C ALA A 618 -13.21 -10.59 -20.29
N GLY A 619 -12.94 -10.09 -19.08
CA GLY A 619 -13.95 -9.49 -18.20
C GLY A 619 -14.62 -8.28 -18.84
N TYR A 620 -13.83 -7.35 -19.37
CA TYR A 620 -14.30 -6.17 -20.10
C TYR A 620 -15.14 -6.54 -21.33
N ALA A 621 -14.66 -7.42 -22.20
CA ALA A 621 -15.37 -7.84 -23.41
C ALA A 621 -16.74 -8.46 -23.10
N LYS A 622 -16.83 -9.26 -22.02
CA LYS A 622 -18.10 -9.82 -21.54
C LYS A 622 -19.07 -8.74 -21.04
N ARG A 623 -18.57 -7.70 -20.37
CA ARG A 623 -19.39 -6.57 -19.90
C ARG A 623 -19.83 -5.68 -21.06
N GLN A 624 -18.96 -5.42 -22.04
CA GLN A 624 -19.32 -4.70 -23.27
C GLN A 624 -20.39 -5.42 -24.09
N ALA A 625 -20.24 -6.72 -24.35
CA ALA A 625 -21.27 -7.49 -25.07
C ALA A 625 -22.63 -7.51 -24.34
N THR A 626 -22.65 -7.26 -23.02
CA THR A 626 -23.88 -7.07 -22.24
C THR A 626 -24.46 -5.66 -22.40
N LEU A 627 -23.59 -4.64 -22.46
CA LEU A 627 -23.97 -3.23 -22.64
C LEU A 627 -24.47 -2.94 -24.05
N GLU A 628 -23.79 -3.46 -25.08
CA GLU A 628 -24.19 -3.37 -26.50
C GLU A 628 -25.56 -4.02 -26.77
N ALA A 629 -25.94 -5.01 -25.95
CA ALA A 629 -27.25 -5.67 -26.01
C ALA A 629 -28.33 -4.97 -25.16
N SER A 630 -28.01 -3.92 -24.38
CA SER A 630 -29.00 -3.23 -23.55
C SER A 630 -29.96 -2.39 -24.39
N THR A 631 -31.24 -2.44 -24.02
CA THR A 631 -32.29 -1.58 -24.59
C THR A 631 -32.41 -0.22 -23.87
N ASN A 632 -31.60 0.00 -22.83
CA ASN A 632 -31.54 1.26 -22.09
C ASN A 632 -30.98 2.39 -22.97
N VAL A 633 -31.74 3.48 -23.12
CA VAL A 633 -31.35 4.65 -23.92
C VAL A 633 -30.14 5.41 -23.37
N LEU A 634 -29.72 5.11 -22.13
CA LEU A 634 -28.58 5.70 -21.44
C LEU A 634 -27.32 4.83 -21.51
N SER A 635 -27.39 3.62 -22.09
CA SER A 635 -26.23 2.73 -22.32
C SER A 635 -25.15 3.35 -23.20
N GLN A 636 -25.55 4.25 -24.10
CA GLN A 636 -24.67 5.05 -24.97
C GLN A 636 -24.19 6.35 -24.31
N GLY A 637 -24.38 6.49 -23.00
CA GLY A 637 -23.94 7.61 -22.20
C GLY A 637 -25.05 8.56 -21.73
N ILE A 638 -24.80 9.20 -20.59
CA ILE A 638 -25.68 10.13 -19.89
C ILE A 638 -24.90 11.38 -19.48
N ALA A 639 -25.51 12.55 -19.61
CA ALA A 639 -24.97 13.82 -19.15
C ALA A 639 -25.87 14.45 -18.08
N TRP A 640 -25.25 15.20 -17.15
CA TRP A 640 -25.91 16.12 -16.24
C TRP A 640 -25.61 17.55 -16.68
N VAL A 641 -26.67 18.31 -16.96
CA VAL A 641 -26.60 19.66 -17.51
C VAL A 641 -27.66 20.52 -16.82
N GLU A 642 -27.24 21.62 -16.19
CA GLU A 642 -28.14 22.63 -15.57
C GLU A 642 -29.17 22.05 -14.58
N GLY A 643 -28.87 20.89 -13.97
CA GLY A 643 -29.74 20.16 -13.03
C GLY A 643 -30.44 18.93 -13.62
N GLU A 644 -30.54 18.81 -14.94
CA GLU A 644 -31.25 17.72 -15.63
C GLU A 644 -30.33 16.60 -16.10
N LEU A 645 -30.85 15.36 -16.10
CA LEU A 645 -30.20 14.19 -16.67
C LEU A 645 -30.71 13.93 -18.09
N VAL A 646 -29.82 13.90 -19.07
CA VAL A 646 -30.14 13.74 -20.49
C VAL A 646 -29.26 12.66 -21.15
N PRO A 647 -29.74 11.97 -22.21
CA PRO A 647 -28.87 11.13 -23.04
C PRO A 647 -27.73 11.96 -23.63
N LEU A 648 -26.50 11.44 -23.64
CA LEU A 648 -25.29 12.22 -23.95
C LEU A 648 -25.35 12.92 -25.33
N GLN A 649 -25.90 12.26 -26.35
CA GLN A 649 -26.03 12.79 -27.70
C GLN A 649 -27.04 13.95 -27.80
N SER A 650 -27.92 14.08 -26.81
CA SER A 650 -28.90 15.17 -26.66
C SER A 650 -28.39 16.33 -25.80
N ALA A 651 -27.29 16.17 -25.08
CA ALA A 651 -26.71 17.21 -24.22
C ALA A 651 -26.31 18.46 -25.01
N ARG A 652 -26.63 19.65 -24.50
CA ARG A 652 -26.29 20.95 -25.10
C ARG A 652 -25.82 21.91 -24.00
N ILE A 653 -24.81 22.72 -24.29
CA ILE A 653 -24.37 23.82 -23.42
C ILE A 653 -24.76 25.16 -24.04
N PRO A 654 -24.91 26.24 -23.24
CA PRO A 654 -25.11 27.58 -23.78
C PRO A 654 -23.92 28.01 -24.65
N LEU A 655 -24.20 28.49 -25.87
CA LEU A 655 -23.16 28.98 -26.79
C LEU A 655 -22.30 30.11 -26.19
N LEU A 656 -22.85 30.88 -25.25
CA LEU A 656 -22.19 31.99 -24.57
C LEU A 656 -21.40 31.58 -23.32
N ASP A 657 -21.39 30.29 -22.96
CA ASP A 657 -20.55 29.79 -21.88
C ASP A 657 -19.08 30.01 -22.20
N GLN A 658 -18.33 30.55 -21.23
CA GLN A 658 -16.93 30.94 -21.44
C GLN A 658 -15.98 29.73 -21.55
N GLY A 659 -16.40 28.55 -21.10
CA GLY A 659 -15.75 27.29 -21.41
C GLY A 659 -15.79 26.94 -22.90
N PHE A 660 -16.81 27.39 -23.64
CA PHE A 660 -16.81 27.33 -25.10
C PHE A 660 -16.14 28.56 -25.72
N MET A 661 -16.55 29.77 -25.32
CA MET A 661 -16.13 31.03 -25.98
C MET A 661 -14.64 31.36 -25.82
N HIS A 662 -14.00 30.91 -24.73
CA HIS A 662 -12.60 31.20 -24.42
C HIS A 662 -11.82 30.00 -23.85
N SER A 663 -12.44 28.81 -23.71
CA SER A 663 -11.88 27.67 -22.97
C SER A 663 -11.46 28.01 -21.53
N ASP A 664 -12.22 28.93 -20.89
CA ASP A 664 -12.03 29.31 -19.49
C ASP A 664 -12.72 28.29 -18.57
N LEU A 665 -12.10 27.10 -18.51
CA LEU A 665 -12.57 25.93 -17.78
C LEU A 665 -11.40 25.10 -17.24
N THR A 666 -11.71 24.25 -16.26
CA THR A 666 -10.91 23.08 -15.85
C THR A 666 -11.78 21.83 -15.95
N TYR A 667 -11.17 20.66 -16.12
CA TYR A 667 -11.90 19.40 -16.17
C TYR A 667 -11.13 18.25 -15.51
N ASP A 668 -11.82 17.21 -15.05
CA ASP A 668 -11.18 15.97 -14.62
C ASP A 668 -11.98 14.73 -15.01
N VAL A 669 -11.29 13.59 -15.12
CA VAL A 669 -11.78 12.34 -15.69
C VAL A 669 -11.41 11.16 -14.79
N PRO A 670 -12.20 10.83 -13.75
CA PRO A 670 -12.20 9.52 -13.10
C PRO A 670 -12.72 8.40 -14.04
N SER A 671 -12.56 7.15 -13.61
CA SER A 671 -13.11 5.97 -14.30
C SER A 671 -13.97 5.10 -13.38
N VAL A 672 -14.82 4.29 -14.01
CA VAL A 672 -15.43 3.10 -13.41
C VAL A 672 -14.91 1.87 -14.16
N TRP A 673 -14.59 0.81 -13.42
CA TRP A 673 -14.17 -0.48 -13.98
C TRP A 673 -14.83 -1.62 -13.20
N ASP A 674 -15.39 -2.62 -13.89
CA ASP A 674 -16.12 -3.74 -13.28
C ASP A 674 -17.19 -3.30 -12.25
N GLY A 675 -17.80 -2.14 -12.49
CA GLY A 675 -18.77 -1.53 -11.58
C GLY A 675 -18.17 -0.91 -10.30
N ARG A 676 -16.88 -0.60 -10.28
CA ARG A 676 -16.18 0.08 -9.18
C ARG A 676 -15.60 1.43 -9.64
N PHE A 677 -15.88 2.51 -8.92
CA PHE A 677 -15.20 3.80 -9.14
C PHE A 677 -13.73 3.66 -8.70
N PHE A 678 -12.78 4.06 -9.55
CA PHE A 678 -11.35 4.06 -9.23
C PHE A 678 -10.88 5.48 -8.85
N ARG A 679 -10.28 5.60 -7.67
CA ARG A 679 -9.62 6.81 -7.12
C ARG A 679 -10.43 8.11 -7.26
N LEU A 680 -11.76 8.03 -7.19
CA LEU A 680 -12.65 9.16 -7.44
C LEU A 680 -12.34 10.38 -6.54
N ASP A 681 -11.95 10.16 -5.28
CA ASP A 681 -11.60 11.25 -4.38
C ASP A 681 -10.29 11.95 -4.75
N ASP A 682 -9.27 11.22 -5.22
CA ASP A 682 -8.03 11.82 -5.77
C ASP A 682 -8.33 12.71 -7.00
N HIS A 683 -9.30 12.29 -7.84
CA HIS A 683 -9.76 13.07 -8.99
C HIS A 683 -10.54 14.32 -8.58
N LEU A 684 -11.40 14.23 -7.57
CA LEU A 684 -12.13 15.39 -7.02
C LEU A 684 -11.19 16.38 -6.34
N ASP A 685 -10.19 15.90 -5.58
CA ASP A 685 -9.14 16.73 -4.97
C ASP A 685 -8.38 17.55 -6.03
N ARG A 686 -7.96 16.89 -7.11
CA ARG A 686 -7.22 17.52 -8.20
C ARG A 686 -8.08 18.51 -8.99
N LEU A 687 -9.35 18.20 -9.21
CA LEU A 687 -10.30 19.13 -9.84
C LEU A 687 -10.54 20.36 -8.96
N GLU A 688 -10.73 20.19 -7.65
CA GLU A 688 -10.93 21.28 -6.70
C GLU A 688 -9.68 22.18 -6.59
N ALA A 689 -8.48 21.59 -6.57
CA ALA A 689 -7.22 22.31 -6.64
C ALA A 689 -7.05 23.08 -7.96
N SER A 690 -7.48 22.49 -9.09
CA SER A 690 -7.45 23.15 -10.41
C SER A 690 -8.44 24.31 -10.49
N CYS A 691 -9.66 24.14 -9.98
CA CYS A 691 -10.64 25.21 -9.79
C CYS A 691 -10.04 26.36 -8.97
N LYS A 692 -9.45 26.06 -7.80
CA LYS A 692 -8.81 27.06 -6.92
C LYS A 692 -7.72 27.86 -7.65
N LYS A 693 -6.86 27.21 -8.44
CA LYS A 693 -5.85 27.87 -9.28
C LYS A 693 -6.46 28.80 -10.34
N MET A 694 -7.52 28.34 -11.00
CA MET A 694 -8.28 29.14 -11.98
C MET A 694 -9.24 30.17 -11.36
N ARG A 695 -9.32 30.26 -10.03
CA ARG A 695 -10.31 31.09 -9.30
C ARG A 695 -11.77 30.75 -9.68
N LEU A 696 -12.02 29.48 -9.96
CA LEU A 696 -13.34 28.87 -10.13
C LEU A 696 -13.79 28.23 -8.81
N ARG A 697 -15.10 28.02 -8.66
CA ARG A 697 -15.73 27.33 -7.53
C ARG A 697 -16.67 26.23 -8.06
N PHE A 698 -16.80 25.12 -7.34
CA PHE A 698 -17.92 24.21 -7.58
C PHE A 698 -19.26 24.90 -7.28
N PRO A 699 -20.26 24.84 -8.18
CA PRO A 699 -21.59 25.42 -7.94
C PRO A 699 -22.43 24.60 -6.95
N ILE A 700 -22.12 23.32 -6.76
CA ILE A 700 -22.76 22.39 -5.82
C ILE A 700 -21.71 21.70 -4.93
N PRO A 701 -22.07 21.18 -3.75
CA PRO A 701 -21.15 20.49 -2.84
C PRO A 701 -20.52 19.22 -3.43
N ARG A 702 -19.29 18.90 -3.00
CA ARG A 702 -18.52 17.72 -3.41
C ARG A 702 -19.28 16.39 -3.21
N ASP A 703 -19.98 16.22 -2.10
CA ASP A 703 -20.75 15.00 -1.83
C ASP A 703 -21.99 14.88 -2.72
N GLU A 704 -22.57 16.00 -3.14
CA GLU A 704 -23.67 16.03 -4.11
C GLU A 704 -23.17 15.66 -5.51
N ILE A 705 -22.02 16.21 -5.94
CA ILE A 705 -21.30 15.77 -7.15
C ILE A 705 -21.08 14.25 -7.11
N LYS A 706 -20.47 13.75 -6.03
CA LYS A 706 -20.16 12.32 -5.86
C LYS A 706 -21.40 11.43 -5.93
N LYS A 707 -22.52 11.86 -5.32
CA LYS A 707 -23.82 11.19 -5.40
C LYS A 707 -24.37 11.19 -6.84
N ILE A 708 -24.36 12.33 -7.53
CA ILE A 708 -24.87 12.46 -8.90
C ILE A 708 -24.07 11.56 -9.86
N LEU A 709 -22.73 11.53 -9.76
CA LEU A 709 -21.90 10.63 -10.57
C LEU A 709 -22.27 9.15 -10.38
N VAL A 710 -22.46 8.70 -9.14
CA VAL A 710 -22.87 7.32 -8.83
C VAL A 710 -24.26 7.03 -9.39
N GLU A 711 -25.22 7.96 -9.24
CA GLU A 711 -26.57 7.84 -9.78
C GLU A 711 -26.59 7.83 -11.32
N MET A 712 -25.74 8.62 -11.98
CA MET A 712 -25.58 8.61 -13.44
C MET A 712 -25.05 7.25 -13.94
N VAL A 713 -23.99 6.74 -13.32
CA VAL A 713 -23.41 5.44 -13.68
C VAL A 713 -24.43 4.32 -13.47
N ALA A 714 -25.13 4.30 -12.32
CA ALA A 714 -26.17 3.32 -12.04
C ALA A 714 -27.27 3.31 -13.13
N LYS A 715 -27.89 4.47 -13.41
CA LYS A 715 -28.95 4.60 -14.44
C LYS A 715 -28.49 4.25 -15.86
N SER A 716 -27.20 4.43 -16.17
CA SER A 716 -26.64 4.08 -17.48
C SER A 716 -26.38 2.59 -17.66
N GLU A 717 -26.34 1.82 -16.57
CA GLU A 717 -25.90 0.42 -16.48
C GLU A 717 -24.43 0.14 -16.87
N ILE A 718 -23.70 1.16 -17.36
CA ILE A 718 -22.32 1.09 -17.84
C ILE A 718 -21.39 0.63 -16.70
N LYS A 719 -20.83 -0.58 -16.83
CA LYS A 719 -19.92 -1.18 -15.82
C LYS A 719 -18.47 -0.70 -15.95
N ASP A 720 -18.07 -0.35 -17.17
CA ASP A 720 -16.75 0.16 -17.51
C ASP A 720 -16.95 1.52 -18.18
N ALA A 721 -16.66 2.60 -17.46
CA ALA A 721 -17.08 3.95 -17.83
C ALA A 721 -15.93 4.96 -17.82
N PHE A 722 -15.95 5.83 -18.82
CA PHE A 722 -15.27 7.12 -18.81
C PHE A 722 -16.22 8.13 -18.16
N VAL A 723 -15.77 8.82 -17.12
CA VAL A 723 -16.60 9.75 -16.33
C VAL A 723 -15.89 11.09 -16.28
N GLU A 724 -16.48 12.14 -16.83
CA GLU A 724 -15.87 13.47 -16.96
C GLU A 724 -16.68 14.56 -16.25
N LEU A 725 -15.96 15.48 -15.61
CA LEU A 725 -16.50 16.66 -14.94
C LEU A 725 -15.80 17.90 -15.48
N ILE A 726 -16.58 18.90 -15.90
CA ILE A 726 -16.10 20.18 -16.46
C ILE A 726 -16.65 21.32 -15.62
N VAL A 727 -15.77 22.20 -15.12
CA VAL A 727 -16.16 23.44 -14.43
C VAL A 727 -15.70 24.62 -15.28
N THR A 728 -16.64 25.46 -15.72
CA THR A 728 -16.38 26.64 -16.56
C THR A 728 -16.61 27.93 -15.77
N ARG A 729 -16.10 29.07 -16.26
CA ARG A 729 -16.41 30.39 -15.70
C ARG A 729 -17.90 30.73 -15.68
N GLY A 730 -18.74 30.01 -16.43
CA GLY A 730 -20.16 30.31 -16.65
C GLY A 730 -20.35 31.30 -17.79
N LEU A 731 -21.39 32.14 -17.73
CA LEU A 731 -21.77 33.05 -18.82
C LEU A 731 -21.02 34.40 -18.84
N LYS A 732 -20.35 34.79 -17.75
CA LYS A 732 -19.66 36.08 -17.61
C LYS A 732 -18.17 35.94 -17.94
N GLY A 733 -17.73 36.54 -19.05
CA GLY A 733 -16.31 36.62 -19.42
C GLY A 733 -15.48 37.50 -18.48
N VAL A 734 -14.25 37.08 -18.18
CA VAL A 734 -13.31 37.74 -17.25
C VAL A 734 -12.96 39.17 -17.69
N ARG A 735 -12.80 39.41 -18.99
CA ARG A 735 -12.32 40.70 -19.52
C ARG A 735 -13.35 41.81 -19.31
N GLY A 736 -13.08 42.69 -18.35
CA GLY A 736 -13.95 43.82 -17.98
C GLY A 736 -15.00 43.47 -16.91
N ALA A 737 -14.91 42.28 -16.31
CA ALA A 737 -15.63 41.93 -15.09
C ALA A 737 -14.81 42.28 -13.84
N LYS A 738 -15.47 42.38 -12.69
CA LYS A 738 -14.80 42.35 -11.38
C LYS A 738 -14.75 40.91 -10.83
N PRO A 739 -13.82 40.57 -9.92
CA PRO A 739 -13.70 39.22 -9.37
C PRO A 739 -14.99 38.66 -8.76
N GLU A 740 -15.77 39.49 -8.07
CA GLU A 740 -17.04 39.12 -7.45
C GLU A 740 -18.15 38.79 -8.47
N GLU A 741 -18.04 39.28 -9.71
CA GLU A 741 -18.98 39.00 -10.81
C GLU A 741 -18.71 37.65 -11.49
N LEU A 742 -17.59 36.99 -11.16
CA LEU A 742 -17.06 35.80 -11.84
C LEU A 742 -17.25 34.50 -11.04
N LEU A 743 -18.08 34.54 -9.99
CA LEU A 743 -18.30 33.44 -9.05
C LEU A 743 -19.48 32.51 -9.44
N ASN A 744 -20.29 32.89 -10.42
CA ASN A 744 -21.39 32.06 -10.94
C ASN A 744 -20.87 31.12 -12.03
N ASN A 745 -20.20 30.05 -11.61
CA ASN A 745 -19.51 29.09 -12.46
C ASN A 745 -20.43 27.90 -12.82
N ASN A 746 -20.34 27.41 -14.06
CA ASN A 746 -21.15 26.29 -14.53
C ASN A 746 -20.41 24.96 -14.29
N LEU A 747 -21.18 23.89 -14.04
CA LEU A 747 -20.72 22.51 -13.97
C LEU A 747 -21.45 21.69 -15.03
N TYR A 748 -20.71 20.87 -15.76
CA TYR A 748 -21.22 19.81 -16.62
C TYR A 748 -20.57 18.50 -16.21
N MET A 749 -21.33 17.41 -16.24
CA MET A 749 -20.80 16.06 -15.97
C MET A 749 -21.32 15.10 -17.03
N PHE A 750 -20.53 14.11 -17.45
CA PHE A 750 -21.02 13.02 -18.27
C PHE A 750 -20.36 11.68 -17.96
N VAL A 751 -21.10 10.62 -18.25
CA VAL A 751 -20.69 9.22 -18.16
C VAL A 751 -20.90 8.62 -19.56
N GLN A 752 -19.90 7.93 -20.07
CA GLN A 752 -19.99 7.19 -21.34
C GLN A 752 -19.21 5.86 -21.23
N PRO A 753 -19.37 4.91 -22.17
CA PRO A 753 -18.56 3.69 -22.19
C PRO A 753 -17.06 3.98 -22.14
N TYR A 754 -16.28 3.11 -21.49
CA TYR A 754 -14.85 3.30 -21.30
C TYR A 754 -14.10 3.57 -22.60
N VAL A 755 -13.23 4.57 -22.59
CA VAL A 755 -12.44 5.01 -23.75
C VAL A 755 -11.01 4.48 -23.62
N TRP A 756 -10.51 3.89 -24.69
CA TRP A 756 -9.12 3.49 -24.82
C TRP A 756 -8.34 4.54 -25.63
N VAL A 757 -7.24 5.05 -25.09
CA VAL A 757 -6.21 5.76 -25.87
C VAL A 757 -5.34 4.76 -26.65
N MET A 758 -5.20 3.53 -26.13
CA MET A 758 -4.61 2.37 -26.80
C MET A 758 -5.52 1.17 -26.56
N ASP A 759 -6.08 0.61 -27.64
CA ASP A 759 -7.03 -0.51 -27.57
C ASP A 759 -6.41 -1.76 -26.94
N PRO A 760 -7.20 -2.64 -26.29
CA PRO A 760 -6.69 -3.83 -25.59
C PRO A 760 -5.73 -4.71 -26.40
N GLU A 761 -6.00 -4.94 -27.69
CA GLU A 761 -5.15 -5.74 -28.59
C GLU A 761 -3.75 -5.12 -28.74
N ASP A 762 -3.67 -3.80 -28.94
CA ASP A 762 -2.41 -3.08 -29.07
C ASP A 762 -1.57 -3.16 -27.78
N GLN A 763 -2.19 -3.27 -26.59
CA GLN A 763 -1.46 -3.32 -25.32
C GLN A 763 -0.60 -4.58 -25.16
N TYR A 764 -0.94 -5.69 -25.83
CA TYR A 764 -0.12 -6.91 -25.83
C TYR A 764 1.21 -6.76 -26.60
N HIS A 765 1.30 -5.81 -27.53
CA HIS A 765 2.42 -5.68 -28.47
C HIS A 765 3.10 -4.30 -28.42
N GLY A 766 2.43 -3.31 -27.84
CA GLY A 766 2.91 -1.94 -27.65
C GLY A 766 2.74 -1.05 -28.87
N GLY A 767 2.56 0.24 -28.61
CA GLY A 767 2.29 1.25 -29.62
C GLY A 767 3.54 1.84 -30.30
N ARG A 768 3.26 2.63 -31.35
CA ARG A 768 4.25 3.45 -32.08
C ARG A 768 4.21 4.90 -31.59
N ALA A 769 5.30 5.38 -31.01
CA ALA A 769 5.44 6.77 -30.58
C ALA A 769 6.47 7.55 -31.42
N ILE A 770 6.41 8.87 -31.32
CA ILE A 770 7.43 9.80 -31.80
C ILE A 770 7.80 10.83 -30.73
N VAL A 771 9.04 11.33 -30.75
CA VAL A 771 9.34 12.62 -30.12
C VAL A 771 8.96 13.74 -31.09
N ALA A 772 8.05 14.62 -30.68
CA ALA A 772 7.52 15.68 -31.52
C ALA A 772 8.59 16.75 -31.83
N ARG A 773 8.72 17.11 -33.12
CA ARG A 773 9.74 18.04 -33.64
C ARG A 773 9.17 19.31 -34.29
N THR A 774 7.86 19.33 -34.56
CA THR A 774 7.12 20.48 -35.12
C THR A 774 6.32 21.23 -34.05
N VAL A 775 6.19 20.65 -32.85
CA VAL A 775 5.49 21.22 -31.71
C VAL A 775 6.19 20.82 -30.40
N ARG A 776 6.12 21.73 -29.43
CA ARG A 776 6.59 21.59 -28.04
C ARG A 776 5.41 21.90 -27.11
N ARG A 777 5.42 21.35 -25.90
CA ARG A 777 4.39 21.54 -24.89
C ARG A 777 4.27 23.03 -24.53
N VAL A 778 3.05 23.51 -24.28
CA VAL A 778 2.83 24.86 -23.72
C VAL A 778 3.53 24.95 -22.35
N PRO A 779 4.43 25.92 -22.13
CA PRO A 779 5.22 25.97 -20.92
C PRO A 779 4.38 26.42 -19.70
N PRO A 780 4.73 25.98 -18.46
CA PRO A 780 3.99 26.33 -17.25
C PRO A 780 3.79 27.83 -16.97
N GLY A 781 4.67 28.68 -17.51
CA GLY A 781 4.54 30.15 -17.42
C GLY A 781 3.49 30.76 -18.36
N SER A 782 2.87 29.96 -19.23
CA SER A 782 1.76 30.38 -20.11
C SER A 782 0.45 29.71 -19.72
N ILE A 783 0.47 28.39 -19.49
CA ILE A 783 -0.63 27.62 -18.90
C ILE A 783 -0.01 26.61 -17.94
N ASP A 784 -0.42 26.59 -16.67
CA ASP A 784 0.04 25.59 -15.70
C ASP A 784 -0.52 24.20 -16.10
N PRO A 785 0.31 23.23 -16.53
CA PRO A 785 -0.17 21.93 -17.02
C PRO A 785 -0.71 21.05 -15.89
N THR A 786 -0.48 21.39 -14.63
CA THR A 786 -1.11 20.71 -13.49
C THR A 786 -2.58 21.10 -13.31
N ILE A 787 -3.04 22.19 -13.96
CA ILE A 787 -4.46 22.50 -14.16
C ILE A 787 -4.93 21.70 -15.38
N LYS A 788 -5.68 20.62 -15.16
CA LYS A 788 -6.18 19.77 -16.25
C LYS A 788 -7.22 20.54 -17.08
N ASN A 789 -6.88 20.86 -18.33
CA ASN A 789 -7.63 21.77 -19.19
C ASN A 789 -7.76 21.24 -20.63
N LEU A 790 -8.68 21.83 -21.41
CA LEU A 790 -9.01 21.44 -22.79
C LEU A 790 -8.33 22.32 -23.87
N GLN A 791 -7.32 23.12 -23.53
CA GLN A 791 -6.63 24.03 -24.46
C GLN A 791 -5.56 23.31 -25.31
N TRP A 792 -5.93 22.19 -25.92
CA TRP A 792 -5.06 21.17 -26.53
C TRP A 792 -4.41 21.57 -27.88
N GLY A 793 -4.13 22.86 -28.11
CA GLY A 793 -3.59 23.36 -29.38
C GLY A 793 -2.21 22.80 -29.73
N ASP A 794 -1.40 22.43 -28.73
CA ASP A 794 -0.13 21.73 -28.88
C ASP A 794 -0.32 20.20 -28.99
N LEU A 795 -1.15 19.60 -28.14
CA LEU A 795 -1.42 18.15 -28.13
C LEU A 795 -2.06 17.66 -29.44
N VAL A 796 -3.00 18.42 -30.00
CA VAL A 796 -3.64 18.12 -31.31
C VAL A 796 -2.63 18.25 -32.46
N ARG A 797 -1.71 19.22 -32.42
CA ARG A 797 -0.61 19.31 -33.39
C ARG A 797 0.34 18.11 -33.27
N GLY A 798 0.57 17.61 -32.07
CA GLY A 798 1.33 16.39 -31.83
C GLY A 798 0.68 15.19 -32.51
N LEU A 799 -0.63 15.01 -32.37
CA LEU A 799 -1.38 13.92 -33.01
C LEU A 799 -1.26 13.95 -34.55
N PHE A 800 -1.37 15.14 -35.16
CA PHE A 800 -1.12 15.30 -36.59
C PHE A 800 0.34 14.95 -36.96
N GLU A 801 1.33 15.39 -36.20
CA GLU A 801 2.74 15.06 -36.48
C GLU A 801 3.01 13.55 -36.36
N ALA A 802 2.39 12.86 -35.39
CA ALA A 802 2.51 11.41 -35.24
C ALA A 802 1.95 10.69 -36.46
N ASN A 803 0.73 11.02 -36.87
CA ASN A 803 0.09 10.51 -38.08
C ASN A 803 0.96 10.74 -39.33
N ASP A 804 1.44 11.96 -39.53
CA ASP A 804 2.27 12.36 -40.68
C ASP A 804 3.65 11.67 -40.70
N ARG A 805 4.04 11.04 -39.57
CA ARG A 805 5.27 10.27 -39.38
C ARG A 805 5.03 8.76 -39.23
N GLY A 806 3.82 8.25 -39.47
CA GLY A 806 3.54 6.80 -39.40
C GLY A 806 3.53 6.22 -37.98
N ALA A 807 3.20 7.06 -36.99
CA ALA A 807 3.07 6.69 -35.58
C ALA A 807 1.72 7.16 -35.02
N THR A 808 1.39 6.72 -33.81
CA THR A 808 0.11 7.03 -33.15
C THR A 808 0.28 8.05 -32.03
N TYR A 809 1.35 7.95 -31.25
CA TYR A 809 1.49 8.63 -29.96
C TYR A 809 2.57 9.74 -29.98
N PRO A 810 2.20 11.03 -29.79
CA PRO A 810 3.17 12.11 -29.70
C PRO A 810 3.71 12.28 -28.28
N PHE A 811 5.03 12.28 -28.13
CA PHE A 811 5.72 12.72 -26.92
C PHE A 811 6.21 14.16 -27.13
N LEU A 812 5.64 15.11 -26.39
CA LEU A 812 6.05 16.51 -26.51
C LEU A 812 7.23 16.82 -25.59
N THR A 813 8.14 17.63 -26.09
CA THR A 813 9.24 18.21 -25.31
C THR A 813 8.81 19.54 -24.71
N ASP A 814 9.50 20.00 -23.67
CA ASP A 814 9.47 21.41 -23.25
C ASP A 814 10.17 22.35 -24.25
N GLY A 815 10.91 21.78 -25.21
CA GLY A 815 11.79 22.46 -26.15
C GLY A 815 13.01 23.12 -25.50
N ASP A 816 13.38 22.68 -24.29
CA ASP A 816 14.64 22.92 -23.58
C ASP A 816 15.34 21.56 -23.30
N ALA A 817 15.17 20.64 -24.26
CA ALA A 817 15.69 19.27 -24.29
C ALA A 817 15.16 18.27 -23.24
N ASN A 818 14.05 18.55 -22.54
CA ASN A 818 13.39 17.59 -21.64
C ASN A 818 12.07 17.04 -22.21
N LEU A 819 11.76 15.80 -21.82
CA LEU A 819 10.48 15.14 -22.06
C LEU A 819 9.39 15.73 -21.14
N THR A 820 8.16 15.84 -21.63
CA THR A 820 7.00 16.23 -20.83
C THR A 820 5.91 15.15 -20.86
N GLU A 821 4.82 15.38 -21.58
CA GLU A 821 3.68 14.48 -21.70
C GLU A 821 3.23 14.37 -23.16
N GLY A 822 2.27 13.49 -23.44
CA GLY A 822 1.65 13.38 -24.74
C GLY A 822 0.19 13.81 -24.75
N SER A 823 -0.51 13.48 -25.83
CA SER A 823 -1.90 13.85 -26.07
C SER A 823 -2.88 13.08 -25.17
N GLY A 824 -2.96 13.49 -23.90
CA GLY A 824 -3.88 12.94 -22.89
C GLY A 824 -3.26 11.91 -21.94
N PHE A 825 -1.94 11.73 -21.93
CA PHE A 825 -1.24 10.73 -21.11
C PHE A 825 0.12 11.23 -20.61
N ASN A 826 0.55 10.78 -19.42
CA ASN A 826 1.93 10.94 -18.96
C ASN A 826 2.83 9.87 -19.59
N VAL A 827 4.14 10.12 -19.62
CA VAL A 827 5.16 9.16 -20.08
C VAL A 827 6.02 8.72 -18.91
N VAL A 828 6.39 7.44 -18.89
CA VAL A 828 7.36 6.84 -17.98
C VAL A 828 8.35 6.03 -18.81
N ILE A 829 9.65 6.21 -18.56
CA ILE A 829 10.71 5.39 -19.15
C ILE A 829 11.31 4.48 -18.07
N ILE A 830 11.82 3.33 -18.47
CA ILE A 830 12.43 2.35 -17.56
C ILE A 830 13.86 2.11 -18.01
N LYS A 831 14.82 2.23 -17.09
CA LYS A 831 16.24 2.00 -17.36
C LYS A 831 16.93 1.30 -16.18
N ASN A 832 17.63 0.20 -16.46
CA ASN A 832 18.40 -0.58 -15.49
C ASN A 832 17.59 -0.96 -14.23
N GLY A 833 16.30 -1.27 -14.39
CA GLY A 833 15.40 -1.62 -13.28
C GLY A 833 14.72 -0.44 -12.57
N VAL A 834 15.07 0.80 -12.90
CA VAL A 834 14.52 2.03 -12.29
C VAL A 834 13.55 2.72 -13.25
N LEU A 835 12.41 3.21 -12.74
CA LEU A 835 11.43 3.98 -13.49
C LEU A 835 11.70 5.48 -13.37
N TYR A 836 11.50 6.24 -14.45
CA TYR A 836 11.70 7.69 -14.49
C TYR A 836 10.51 8.39 -15.16
N THR A 837 10.00 9.48 -14.59
CA THR A 837 8.90 10.27 -15.16
C THR A 837 9.07 11.78 -14.86
N PRO A 838 8.75 12.69 -15.81
CA PRO A 838 8.94 14.13 -15.65
C PRO A 838 8.26 14.73 -14.40
N ASP A 839 8.98 15.43 -13.55
CA ASP A 839 8.43 16.16 -12.40
C ASP A 839 7.59 17.39 -12.82
N ARG A 840 8.03 18.10 -13.85
CA ARG A 840 7.49 19.38 -14.32
C ARG A 840 7.08 19.35 -15.81
N GLY A 841 6.39 20.39 -16.25
CA GLY A 841 5.89 20.51 -17.63
C GLY A 841 4.66 19.64 -17.94
N VAL A 842 4.12 18.93 -16.95
CA VAL A 842 3.09 17.88 -17.12
C VAL A 842 1.94 18.01 -16.13
N LEU A 843 0.82 17.37 -16.46
CA LEU A 843 -0.23 17.04 -15.50
C LEU A 843 0.27 16.00 -14.49
N GLN A 844 -0.07 16.20 -13.22
CA GLN A 844 0.12 15.19 -12.18
C GLN A 844 -0.98 14.12 -12.29
N GLY A 845 -0.78 13.13 -13.17
CA GLY A 845 -1.74 12.05 -13.46
C GLY A 845 -2.09 11.19 -12.25
N ILE A 846 -3.39 10.87 -12.06
CA ILE A 846 -3.80 9.89 -11.03
C ILE A 846 -3.35 8.47 -11.42
N THR A 847 -3.35 8.13 -12.71
CA THR A 847 -2.71 6.92 -13.22
C THR A 847 -1.21 6.89 -12.91
N ARG A 848 -0.51 8.02 -13.05
CA ARG A 848 0.90 8.15 -12.68
C ARG A 848 1.12 8.01 -11.16
N LYS A 849 0.22 8.57 -10.34
CA LYS A 849 0.19 8.33 -8.89
C LYS A 849 0.05 6.83 -8.60
N SER A 850 -0.85 6.14 -9.29
CA SER A 850 -0.99 4.68 -9.19
C SER A 850 0.22 3.90 -9.72
N VAL A 851 0.95 4.37 -10.73
CA VAL A 851 2.25 3.78 -11.15
C VAL A 851 3.31 3.93 -10.06
N ILE A 852 3.36 5.07 -9.36
CA ILE A 852 4.27 5.29 -8.23
C ILE A 852 3.90 4.38 -7.05
N ASP A 853 2.62 4.25 -6.74
CA ASP A 853 2.12 3.35 -5.69
C ASP A 853 2.38 1.87 -6.07
N ALA A 854 2.16 1.49 -7.34
CA ALA A 854 2.43 0.17 -7.89
C ALA A 854 3.93 -0.20 -7.82
N ALA A 855 4.82 0.65 -8.35
CA ALA A 855 6.26 0.45 -8.33
C ALA A 855 6.78 0.19 -6.91
N ARG A 856 6.35 1.00 -5.95
CA ARG A 856 6.66 0.83 -4.51
C ARG A 856 6.15 -0.50 -3.95
N SER A 857 4.95 -0.95 -4.33
CA SER A 857 4.41 -2.23 -3.89
C SER A 857 5.08 -3.45 -4.54
N CYS A 858 5.66 -3.28 -5.73
CA CYS A 858 6.42 -4.32 -6.45
C CYS A 858 7.92 -4.30 -6.15
N GLY A 859 8.42 -3.35 -5.34
CA GLY A 859 9.83 -3.25 -4.96
C GLY A 859 10.73 -2.47 -5.94
N TYR A 860 10.16 -1.79 -6.95
CA TYR A 860 10.93 -1.00 -7.92
C TYR A 860 11.20 0.43 -7.44
N GLU A 861 12.38 0.97 -7.74
CA GLU A 861 12.68 2.39 -7.59
C GLU A 861 11.96 3.20 -8.69
N ILE A 862 11.37 4.35 -8.31
CA ILE A 862 10.79 5.31 -9.25
C ILE A 862 11.20 6.73 -8.92
N ARG A 863 11.78 7.43 -9.90
CA ARG A 863 12.21 8.83 -9.82
C ARG A 863 11.24 9.74 -10.54
N ILE A 864 11.06 10.92 -9.94
CA ILE A 864 10.17 11.98 -10.40
C ILE A 864 11.04 13.23 -10.52
N GLU A 865 11.64 13.42 -11.68
CA GLU A 865 12.73 14.37 -11.94
C GLU A 865 12.70 14.83 -13.41
N HIS A 866 13.58 15.74 -13.82
CA HIS A 866 13.67 16.12 -15.24
C HIS A 866 14.21 14.93 -16.04
N VAL A 867 13.51 14.53 -17.10
CA VAL A 867 13.90 13.42 -17.98
C VAL A 867 14.40 14.01 -19.30
N PRO A 868 15.73 14.02 -19.59
CA PRO A 868 16.26 14.50 -20.86
C PRO A 868 15.74 13.68 -22.04
N VAL A 869 15.55 14.31 -23.19
CA VAL A 869 15.08 13.66 -24.43
C VAL A 869 16.02 12.53 -24.90
N GLU A 870 17.31 12.61 -24.58
CA GLU A 870 18.25 11.51 -24.87
C GLU A 870 17.90 10.21 -24.10
N ALA A 871 17.39 10.32 -22.87
CA ALA A 871 17.13 9.17 -22.01
C ALA A 871 16.03 8.25 -22.57
N ILE A 872 15.05 8.80 -23.31
CA ILE A 872 13.97 7.99 -23.90
C ILE A 872 14.43 7.17 -25.12
N TYR A 873 15.52 7.58 -25.80
CA TYR A 873 16.15 6.76 -26.85
C TYR A 873 17.07 5.67 -26.30
N GLN A 874 17.45 5.75 -25.02
CA GLN A 874 18.31 4.79 -24.34
C GLN A 874 17.55 3.82 -23.42
N ALA A 875 16.23 4.01 -23.26
CA ALA A 875 15.38 3.26 -22.35
C ALA A 875 15.29 1.76 -22.70
N ASP A 876 15.15 0.93 -21.67
CA ASP A 876 14.94 -0.51 -21.81
C ASP A 876 13.46 -0.85 -22.07
N GLU A 877 12.56 -0.07 -21.44
CA GLU A 877 11.11 -0.12 -21.68
C GLU A 877 10.52 1.31 -21.65
N ILE A 878 9.40 1.53 -22.34
CA ILE A 878 8.62 2.78 -22.28
C ILE A 878 7.15 2.43 -22.06
N LEU A 879 6.48 3.17 -21.18
CA LEU A 879 5.02 3.12 -21.04
C LEU A 879 4.41 4.51 -20.97
N MET A 880 3.18 4.62 -21.46
CA MET A 880 2.30 5.77 -21.25
C MET A 880 1.29 5.40 -20.16
N CYS A 881 0.79 6.38 -19.40
CA CYS A 881 -0.26 6.13 -18.42
C CYS A 881 -1.33 7.23 -18.40
N THR A 882 -2.61 6.82 -18.43
CA THR A 882 -3.79 7.69 -18.35
C THR A 882 -5.04 6.93 -17.89
N THR A 883 -6.07 7.64 -17.43
CA THR A 883 -7.31 7.03 -16.92
C THR A 883 -8.13 6.35 -18.03
N ALA A 884 -8.00 6.83 -19.27
CA ALA A 884 -8.62 6.29 -20.48
C ALA A 884 -7.65 5.36 -21.25
N GLY A 885 -7.41 4.16 -20.71
CA GLY A 885 -6.51 3.14 -21.28
C GLY A 885 -5.62 2.44 -20.27
N GLY A 886 -5.41 3.03 -19.09
CA GLY A 886 -4.58 2.45 -18.03
C GLY A 886 -3.09 2.60 -18.30
N ILE A 887 -2.39 1.46 -18.37
CA ILE A 887 -0.94 1.35 -18.64
C ILE A 887 -0.76 0.88 -20.09
N MET A 888 -0.07 1.66 -20.91
CA MET A 888 -0.06 1.49 -22.36
C MET A 888 1.39 1.40 -22.86
N PRO A 889 1.91 0.19 -23.18
CA PRO A 889 3.32 0.01 -23.56
C PRO A 889 3.68 0.68 -24.88
N ILE A 890 4.93 1.12 -25.03
CA ILE A 890 5.47 1.64 -26.29
C ILE A 890 6.72 0.84 -26.68
N THR A 891 6.66 0.21 -27.86
CA THR A 891 7.68 -0.71 -28.37
C THR A 891 8.34 -0.23 -29.65
N THR A 892 7.81 0.83 -30.28
CA THR A 892 8.51 1.59 -31.33
C THR A 892 8.57 3.08 -30.98
N LEU A 893 9.74 3.70 -31.11
CA LEU A 893 9.97 5.13 -30.98
C LEU A 893 10.75 5.65 -32.19
N ASP A 894 10.26 6.70 -32.85
CA ASP A 894 10.91 7.31 -34.03
C ASP A 894 11.35 6.26 -35.08
N ASP A 895 10.40 5.37 -35.42
CA ASP A 895 10.53 4.21 -36.32
C ASP A 895 11.57 3.13 -35.94
N LYS A 896 12.17 3.21 -34.75
CA LYS A 896 13.10 2.20 -34.20
C LYS A 896 12.42 1.38 -33.09
N PRO A 897 12.79 0.09 -32.91
CA PRO A 897 12.36 -0.66 -31.73
C PRO A 897 12.90 -0.03 -30.44
N VAL A 898 12.09 -0.05 -29.40
CA VAL A 898 12.52 0.22 -28.02
C VAL A 898 13.16 -1.06 -27.49
N SER A 899 14.46 -1.02 -27.17
CA SER A 899 15.23 -2.20 -26.78
C SER A 899 15.06 -3.38 -27.76
N ASP A 900 14.44 -4.50 -27.35
CA ASP A 900 14.18 -5.67 -28.20
C ASP A 900 12.86 -5.62 -28.99
N GLY A 901 12.10 -4.53 -28.86
CA GLY A 901 10.82 -4.29 -29.52
C GLY A 901 9.62 -5.00 -28.89
N LYS A 902 9.71 -5.49 -27.64
CA LYS A 902 8.61 -6.17 -26.94
C LYS A 902 8.16 -5.45 -25.67
N VAL A 903 6.95 -5.78 -25.19
CA VAL A 903 6.47 -5.35 -23.87
C VAL A 903 7.30 -6.03 -22.77
N GLY A 904 8.12 -5.24 -22.09
CA GLY A 904 9.07 -5.73 -21.09
C GLY A 904 8.45 -6.15 -19.74
N PRO A 905 9.27 -6.75 -18.85
CA PRO A 905 8.80 -7.34 -17.60
C PRO A 905 8.31 -6.30 -16.56
N ILE A 906 8.94 -5.13 -16.47
CA ILE A 906 8.57 -4.12 -15.45
C ILE A 906 7.27 -3.42 -15.87
N THR A 907 7.10 -3.13 -17.16
CA THR A 907 5.83 -2.63 -17.70
C THR A 907 4.68 -3.59 -17.39
N LYS A 908 4.89 -4.92 -17.53
CA LYS A 908 3.89 -5.93 -17.15
C LYS A 908 3.58 -5.94 -15.65
N ALA A 909 4.60 -5.97 -14.79
CA ALA A 909 4.39 -5.93 -13.33
C ALA A 909 3.63 -4.68 -12.87
N ILE A 910 3.89 -3.52 -13.49
CA ILE A 910 3.15 -2.27 -13.26
C ILE A 910 1.72 -2.33 -13.83
N TRP A 911 1.52 -2.97 -14.99
CA TRP A 911 0.23 -3.17 -15.64
C TRP A 911 -0.69 -4.05 -14.77
N ASP A 912 -0.23 -5.25 -14.39
CA ASP A 912 -0.97 -6.21 -13.56
C ASP A 912 -1.33 -5.60 -12.20
N ARG A 913 -0.39 -4.88 -11.58
CA ARG A 913 -0.59 -4.19 -10.29
C ARG A 913 -1.56 -3.01 -10.40
N TYR A 914 -1.48 -2.22 -11.47
CA TYR A 914 -2.41 -1.10 -11.70
C TYR A 914 -3.86 -1.59 -11.80
N TRP A 915 -4.11 -2.67 -12.54
CA TRP A 915 -5.46 -3.23 -12.65
C TRP A 915 -5.90 -3.92 -11.36
N ALA A 916 -5.02 -4.63 -10.65
CA ALA A 916 -5.32 -5.21 -9.33
C ALA A 916 -5.92 -4.16 -8.35
N MET A 917 -5.37 -2.95 -8.32
CA MET A 917 -5.86 -1.84 -7.48
C MET A 917 -7.33 -1.46 -7.75
N HIS A 918 -7.90 -1.76 -8.91
CA HIS A 918 -9.31 -1.45 -9.24
C HIS A 918 -10.31 -2.29 -8.44
N TRP A 919 -9.88 -3.42 -7.86
CA TRP A 919 -10.71 -4.26 -6.99
C TRP A 919 -10.43 -4.06 -5.48
N GLU A 920 -9.43 -3.26 -5.12
CA GLU A 920 -9.02 -3.01 -3.73
C GLU A 920 -9.87 -1.91 -3.08
N ASP A 921 -10.45 -2.19 -1.91
CA ASP A 921 -11.29 -1.25 -1.13
C ASP A 921 -10.53 0.01 -0.62
N GLU A 922 -9.20 0.08 -0.80
CA GLU A 922 -8.38 1.29 -0.53
C GLU A 922 -8.40 2.29 -1.70
N PHE A 923 -8.36 1.81 -2.95
CA PHE A 923 -8.30 2.66 -4.14
C PHE A 923 -9.64 2.74 -4.90
N SER A 924 -10.62 1.92 -4.53
CA SER A 924 -11.89 1.80 -5.26
C SER A 924 -13.09 1.54 -4.35
N PHE A 925 -14.29 1.85 -4.82
CA PHE A 925 -15.53 1.42 -4.19
C PHE A 925 -16.54 0.91 -5.21
N LYS A 926 -17.28 -0.15 -4.87
CA LYS A 926 -18.31 -0.73 -5.72
C LYS A 926 -19.55 0.18 -5.77
N ILE A 927 -20.11 0.35 -6.96
CA ILE A 927 -21.38 1.02 -7.23
C ILE A 927 -22.53 -0.01 -7.11
N ASP A 928 -23.66 0.43 -6.57
CA ASP A 928 -24.93 -0.30 -6.63
C ASP A 928 -25.71 0.19 -7.87
N TYR A 929 -26.32 -0.72 -8.62
CA TYR A 929 -26.84 -0.50 -9.99
C TYR A 929 -28.32 -0.87 -10.12
#